data_AF-A0A7C3UES0-F1
#
_entry.id   AF-A0A7C3UES0-F1
#
_cell.length_a   1.000
_cell.length_b   1.000
_cell.length_c   1.000
_cell.angle_alpha   90.00
_cell.angle_beta   90.00
_cell.angle_gamma   90.00
#
_symmetry.space_group_name_H-M   'P 1'
#
loop_
_entity.id
_entity.type
_entity.pdbx_description
1 polymer ?
#
loop_
_entity_poly.entity_id
_entity_poly.type
_entity_poly.pdbx_seq_one_letter_code
_entity_poly.pdbx_strand_id
1 'polypeptide(L)'
;MLRQDEHSARVSKRRNVGEIISSKLRVIQGYLTAVPRGPVLEAFILALIVAIGLTVRLFPLRWGFYLSEFDPYQQYRLAKRIVDQGFYGWFTWHDNMSWYPWGRDTATTNYAGVPFTAAILYNFIRSLGFNVPLYDLCVLFPVVFGAVTCVAIYFLAREVRGGVVGLFSALFLALSSSHISRTSLGFFDDESIGIFTMILIFLFYLRAISQERPFRANFMYSIMAGLGVAYLSASWGASRYVIALLALFTFVLVLVKRSSLKVLFAYAVTMGLGYLLMGQIPFLGYGFFREWVTAAVLGVFLILLGVECSKRFKGFKFKLTSLTVVAVIIVIALILLWKGGYMTQLSGKFLTVLNPATRFEMPLVESVAEHRPATWASFFYESGIYLFLGMFGFYFLTRRMGEGDLLLILLGVTSFYFAASLVRLTLILAPALAMLSATALVELCKPAVDIVRGVGVLPKRRMTLPGGVGKEFGASILLIALIITTPTLYYSVQAAYAPTTIATSSIPVAPTGSDARRYQDWMHALMWMKENLPEDAVVFSWWDYGYWITAIADKRSLADNGTINSTQIAVIAVTFLSNESQAIPILKRYNVTHIAVFATWTKDEKGTVKFYGYGEDNKWYWMAKIGNGTTVNGVKYNFYQRTVGESTVFYRILTVNGKVVSNNTITDPNGLNDVTMLGKLIQMGINPVGVTSDYFRNVFSSVNRFVFIYEVKYLKKAIIDFELDKSSMVFGESVKAMGRLYDEEGNALEGKQVTIEYSMNRGETWNKLVEVETQVNGSFLSSWGLNVGSYVVRARWPGEEGKYLEASSQLRGLNVTVANVTLTCTLSKELIKSGSLVNVTGALSKPLNTGNLTIQYSFNGEEWFNVAGGPPVNGSFTAEWKPPAPGEYYIRAVWSGDYNHNPAVSEARKLTVT
;
A
#
# COMPACT_ATOMS: atom_id res chain seq x y z
N MET A 1 -82.28 38.24 35.48
CA MET A 1 -82.42 36.81 35.11
C MET A 1 -81.36 36.34 34.12
N LEU A 2 -81.00 37.08 33.05
CA LEU A 2 -80.01 36.63 32.04
C LEU A 2 -78.55 36.39 32.54
N ARG A 3 -78.15 36.92 33.71
CA ARG A 3 -76.79 36.73 34.27
C ARG A 3 -76.60 35.46 35.11
N GLN A 4 -77.69 34.83 35.56
CA GLN A 4 -77.63 33.60 36.39
C GLN A 4 -77.54 32.34 35.52
N ASP A 5 -78.15 32.35 34.33
CA ASP A 5 -78.14 31.20 33.41
C ASP A 5 -76.81 31.05 32.65
N GLU A 6 -76.10 32.14 32.33
CA GLU A 6 -74.74 32.04 31.78
C GLU A 6 -73.73 31.48 32.80
N HIS A 7 -73.93 31.77 34.09
CA HIS A 7 -73.03 31.31 35.13
C HIS A 7 -73.25 29.81 35.43
N SER A 8 -74.50 29.34 35.44
CA SER A 8 -74.84 27.92 35.62
C SER A 8 -74.42 27.07 34.42
N ALA A 9 -74.58 27.57 33.19
CA ALA A 9 -74.14 26.90 31.96
C ALA A 9 -72.60 26.82 31.85
N ARG A 10 -71.86 27.85 32.28
CA ARG A 10 -70.38 27.81 32.33
C ARG A 10 -69.84 26.86 33.41
N VAL A 11 -70.55 26.71 34.53
CA VAL A 11 -70.18 25.79 35.62
C VAL A 11 -70.48 24.33 35.26
N SER A 12 -71.59 24.04 34.58
CA SER A 12 -71.89 22.67 34.12
C SER A 12 -70.97 22.22 32.99
N LYS A 13 -70.62 23.12 32.04
CA LYS A 13 -69.68 22.84 30.95
C LYS A 13 -68.25 22.62 31.46
N ARG A 14 -67.81 23.34 32.52
CA ARG A 14 -66.51 23.10 33.18
C ARG A 14 -66.48 21.79 33.98
N ARG A 15 -67.57 21.40 34.65
CA ARG A 15 -67.68 20.10 35.34
C ARG A 15 -67.61 18.93 34.35
N ASN A 16 -68.31 19.00 33.23
CA ASN A 16 -68.27 17.97 32.18
C ASN A 16 -66.88 17.83 31.53
N VAL A 17 -66.15 18.94 31.31
CA VAL A 17 -64.78 18.87 30.78
C VAL A 17 -63.82 18.26 31.81
N GLY A 18 -63.96 18.58 33.10
CA GLY A 18 -63.17 17.96 34.17
C GLY A 18 -63.43 16.45 34.34
N GLU A 19 -64.67 16.00 34.19
CA GLU A 19 -65.02 14.57 34.22
C GLU A 19 -64.55 13.81 32.98
N ILE A 20 -64.59 14.42 31.79
CA ILE A 20 -64.04 13.83 30.56
C ILE A 20 -62.51 13.75 30.62
N ILE A 21 -61.84 14.76 31.17
CA ILE A 21 -60.38 14.75 31.34
C ILE A 21 -59.97 13.73 32.42
N SER A 22 -60.69 13.67 33.54
CA SER A 22 -60.39 12.71 34.62
C SER A 22 -60.71 11.26 34.24
N SER A 23 -61.73 11.01 33.40
CA SER A 23 -62.01 9.67 32.87
C SER A 23 -60.94 9.26 31.85
N LYS A 24 -60.53 10.16 30.95
CA LYS A 24 -59.39 9.91 30.05
C LYS A 24 -58.08 9.70 30.81
N LEU A 25 -57.82 10.45 31.88
CA LEU A 25 -56.66 10.27 32.76
C LEU A 25 -56.71 8.96 33.54
N ARG A 26 -57.88 8.52 34.01
CA ARG A 26 -58.05 7.20 34.65
C ARG A 26 -57.89 6.05 33.67
N VAL A 27 -58.33 6.23 32.42
CA VAL A 27 -58.10 5.28 31.34
C VAL A 27 -56.60 5.21 31.01
N ILE A 28 -55.91 6.35 30.91
CA ILE A 28 -54.45 6.42 30.73
C ILE A 28 -53.70 5.82 31.93
N GLN A 29 -54.14 6.09 33.17
CA GLN A 29 -53.59 5.46 34.38
C GLN A 29 -53.84 3.95 34.41
N GLY A 30 -55.01 3.49 33.97
CA GLY A 30 -55.34 2.07 33.82
C GLY A 30 -54.47 1.38 32.76
N TYR A 31 -54.19 2.07 31.66
CA TYR A 31 -53.22 1.60 30.66
C TYR A 31 -51.79 1.59 31.21
N LEU A 32 -51.37 2.62 31.97
CA LEU A 32 -50.04 2.72 32.59
C LEU A 32 -49.81 1.69 33.72
N THR A 33 -50.85 1.33 34.47
CA THR A 33 -50.77 0.30 35.53
C THR A 33 -50.85 -1.12 34.98
N ALA A 34 -51.44 -1.31 33.79
CA ALA A 34 -51.49 -2.57 33.07
C ALA A 34 -50.18 -2.93 32.35
N VAL A 35 -49.24 -1.98 32.17
CA VAL A 35 -47.95 -2.30 31.55
C VAL A 35 -47.05 -3.03 32.57
N PRO A 36 -46.59 -4.25 32.26
CA PRO A 36 -45.67 -4.96 33.14
C PRO A 36 -44.36 -4.17 33.28
N ARG A 37 -44.01 -3.79 34.52
CA ARG A 37 -42.85 -2.92 34.82
C ARG A 37 -41.51 -3.52 34.39
N GLY A 38 -41.39 -4.84 34.37
CA GLY A 38 -40.15 -5.56 33.99
C GLY A 38 -39.74 -5.33 32.52
N PRO A 39 -40.59 -5.69 31.54
CA PRO A 39 -40.32 -5.45 30.12
C PRO A 39 -40.08 -3.98 29.76
N VAL A 40 -40.76 -3.04 30.41
CA VAL A 40 -40.53 -1.60 30.21
C VAL A 40 -39.14 -1.20 30.68
N LEU A 41 -38.71 -1.68 31.85
CA LEU A 41 -37.37 -1.43 32.36
C LEU A 41 -36.30 -2.06 31.46
N GLU A 42 -36.50 -3.29 30.98
CA GLU A 42 -35.59 -3.93 30.02
C GLU A 42 -35.47 -3.11 28.72
N ALA A 43 -36.60 -2.65 28.18
CA ALA A 43 -36.62 -1.82 26.98
C ALA A 43 -35.93 -0.47 27.20
N PHE A 44 -36.15 0.16 28.35
CA PHE A 44 -35.49 1.42 28.72
C PHE A 44 -33.97 1.27 28.85
N ILE A 45 -33.50 0.21 29.54
CA ILE A 45 -32.06 -0.07 29.68
C ILE A 45 -31.46 -0.38 28.31
N LEU A 46 -32.14 -1.17 27.48
CA LEU A 46 -31.67 -1.46 26.13
C LEU A 46 -31.56 -0.18 25.29
N ALA A 47 -32.54 0.73 25.38
CA ALA A 47 -32.48 2.03 24.71
C ALA A 47 -31.29 2.87 25.19
N LEU A 48 -30.98 2.85 26.49
CA LEU A 48 -29.80 3.52 27.05
C LEU A 48 -28.50 2.90 26.51
N ILE A 49 -28.40 1.57 26.44
CA ILE A 49 -27.24 0.87 25.88
C ILE A 49 -27.04 1.24 24.41
N VAL A 50 -28.12 1.30 23.63
CA VAL A 50 -28.08 1.73 22.23
C VAL A 50 -27.61 3.18 22.12
N ALA A 51 -28.10 4.08 22.97
CA ALA A 51 -27.67 5.48 23.00
C ALA A 51 -26.17 5.61 23.34
N ILE A 52 -25.68 4.84 24.32
CA ILE A 52 -24.24 4.77 24.65
C ILE A 52 -23.44 4.26 23.45
N GLY A 53 -23.87 3.14 22.86
CA GLY A 53 -23.21 2.52 21.71
C GLY A 53 -23.11 3.46 20.51
N LEU A 54 -24.17 4.26 20.26
CA LEU A 54 -24.21 5.26 19.20
C LEU A 54 -23.28 6.44 19.52
N THR A 55 -23.32 6.96 20.75
CA THR A 55 -22.49 8.10 21.17
C THR A 55 -21.00 7.79 21.08
N VAL A 56 -20.57 6.62 21.55
CA VAL A 56 -19.17 6.20 21.52
C VAL A 56 -18.66 6.05 20.08
N ARG A 57 -19.48 5.53 19.17
CA ARG A 57 -19.13 5.40 17.74
C ARG A 57 -19.04 6.73 16.99
N LEU A 58 -19.66 7.79 17.53
CA LEU A 58 -19.59 9.14 16.98
C LEU A 58 -18.38 9.95 17.47
N PHE A 59 -17.56 9.42 18.38
CA PHE A 59 -16.37 10.14 18.87
C PHE A 59 -15.41 10.63 17.78
N PRO A 60 -15.18 9.89 16.68
CA PRO A 60 -14.30 10.35 15.61
C PRO A 60 -14.78 11.62 14.88
N LEU A 61 -16.04 12.05 15.07
CA LEU A 61 -16.61 13.27 14.49
C LEU A 61 -15.75 14.52 14.76
N ARG A 62 -15.00 14.53 15.87
CA ARG A 62 -14.12 15.64 16.25
C ARG A 62 -12.96 15.86 15.27
N TRP A 63 -12.55 14.82 14.56
CA TRP A 63 -11.45 14.85 13.59
C TRP A 63 -11.92 15.24 12.17
N GLY A 64 -13.23 15.28 11.97
CA GLY A 64 -13.87 15.57 10.71
C GLY A 64 -14.80 14.45 10.28
N PHE A 65 -15.54 14.72 9.21
CA PHE A 65 -16.56 13.82 8.69
C PHE A 65 -16.01 13.10 7.46
N TYR A 66 -15.19 12.09 7.70
CA TYR A 66 -14.48 11.36 6.66
C TYR A 66 -14.72 9.86 6.72
N LEU A 67 -14.57 9.19 5.57
CA LEU A 67 -14.40 7.74 5.56
C LEU A 67 -13.02 7.40 6.15
N SER A 68 -13.01 6.37 7.00
CA SER A 68 -11.80 5.86 7.66
C SER A 68 -11.26 4.67 6.87
N GLU A 69 -9.95 4.42 6.97
CA GLU A 69 -9.22 3.37 6.25
C GLU A 69 -9.23 3.52 4.71
N PHE A 70 -8.61 2.55 4.04
CA PHE A 70 -8.51 2.49 2.58
C PHE A 70 -9.75 1.83 1.95
N ASP A 71 -10.21 0.71 2.50
CA ASP A 71 -11.29 -0.12 1.94
C ASP A 71 -12.65 0.60 1.80
N PRO A 72 -13.10 1.42 2.77
CA PRO A 72 -14.39 2.11 2.67
C PRO A 72 -14.55 3.06 1.49
N TYR A 73 -13.45 3.61 0.96
CA TYR A 73 -13.48 4.46 -0.23
C TYR A 73 -13.88 3.69 -1.48
N GLN A 74 -13.45 2.44 -1.59
CA GLN A 74 -13.88 1.57 -2.67
C GLN A 74 -15.38 1.28 -2.57
N GLN A 75 -15.87 0.91 -1.38
CA GLN A 75 -17.29 0.63 -1.14
C GLN A 75 -18.16 1.86 -1.46
N TYR A 76 -17.71 3.05 -1.08
CA TYR A 76 -18.37 4.30 -1.44
C TYR A 76 -18.43 4.51 -2.97
N ARG A 77 -17.33 4.27 -3.69
CA ARG A 77 -17.30 4.37 -5.16
C ARG A 77 -18.27 3.39 -5.82
N LEU A 78 -18.37 2.16 -5.31
CA LEU A 78 -19.35 1.17 -5.75
C LEU A 78 -20.79 1.66 -5.52
N ALA A 79 -21.08 2.13 -4.30
CA ALA A 79 -22.41 2.65 -3.93
C ALA A 79 -22.80 3.86 -4.78
N LYS A 80 -21.86 4.80 -5.01
CA LYS A 80 -22.05 5.98 -5.86
C LYS A 80 -22.42 5.58 -7.28
N ARG A 81 -21.71 4.61 -7.87
CA ARG A 81 -22.03 4.10 -9.20
C ARG A 81 -23.45 3.51 -9.31
N ILE A 82 -23.90 2.79 -8.28
CA ILE A 82 -25.25 2.21 -8.24
C ILE A 82 -26.33 3.30 -8.13
N VAL A 83 -26.09 4.35 -7.35
CA VAL A 83 -27.03 5.47 -7.22
C VAL A 83 -27.10 6.27 -8.52
N ASP A 84 -25.98 6.47 -9.20
CA ASP A 84 -25.89 7.28 -10.42
C ASP A 84 -26.42 6.54 -11.67
N GLN A 85 -26.18 5.22 -11.79
CA GLN A 85 -26.51 4.42 -13.00
C GLN A 85 -27.54 3.31 -12.77
N GLY A 86 -28.03 3.15 -11.54
CA GLY A 86 -28.94 2.08 -11.15
C GLY A 86 -28.25 0.75 -10.85
N PHE A 87 -29.01 -0.18 -10.26
CA PHE A 87 -28.51 -1.50 -9.84
C PHE A 87 -27.99 -2.37 -11.00
N TYR A 88 -28.59 -2.25 -12.20
CA TYR A 88 -28.16 -3.01 -13.36
C TYR A 88 -26.77 -2.60 -13.84
N GLY A 89 -26.45 -1.30 -13.80
CA GLY A 89 -25.16 -0.77 -14.24
C GLY A 89 -23.96 -1.33 -13.47
N TRP A 90 -24.17 -1.80 -12.22
CA TRP A 90 -23.12 -2.45 -11.43
C TRP A 90 -22.65 -3.78 -12.05
N PHE A 91 -23.57 -4.57 -12.61
CA PHE A 91 -23.24 -5.89 -13.17
C PHE A 91 -22.46 -5.80 -14.48
N THR A 92 -22.62 -4.72 -15.24
CA THR A 92 -21.96 -4.49 -16.53
C THR A 92 -20.72 -3.58 -16.41
N TRP A 93 -20.35 -3.16 -15.21
CA TRP A 93 -19.29 -2.18 -15.02
C TRP A 93 -17.89 -2.80 -15.01
N HIS A 94 -17.15 -2.49 -16.07
CA HIS A 94 -15.71 -2.67 -16.15
C HIS A 94 -14.99 -1.37 -15.70
N ASP A 95 -14.22 -1.45 -14.62
CA ASP A 95 -13.51 -0.31 -14.04
C ASP A 95 -12.10 -0.18 -14.62
N ASN A 96 -11.93 0.79 -15.51
CA ASN A 96 -10.65 1.09 -16.17
C ASN A 96 -9.71 1.99 -15.33
N MET A 97 -10.18 2.52 -14.20
CA MET A 97 -9.37 3.39 -13.35
C MET A 97 -8.49 2.60 -12.38
N SER A 98 -9.01 1.50 -11.85
CA SER A 98 -8.26 0.56 -11.02
C SER A 98 -7.55 -0.48 -11.90
N TRP A 99 -6.36 -0.94 -11.50
CA TRP A 99 -5.61 -1.99 -12.20
C TRP A 99 -5.27 -1.64 -13.66
N TYR A 100 -4.87 -0.40 -13.91
CA TYR A 100 -4.47 0.03 -15.25
C TYR A 100 -3.25 -0.77 -15.77
N PRO A 101 -3.21 -1.16 -17.06
CA PRO A 101 -4.17 -0.90 -18.14
C PRO A 101 -5.29 -1.95 -18.28
N TRP A 102 -5.29 -3.00 -17.46
CA TRP A 102 -6.21 -4.12 -17.62
C TRP A 102 -7.63 -3.82 -17.15
N GLY A 103 -7.78 -2.97 -16.15
CA GLY A 103 -9.06 -2.75 -15.50
C GLY A 103 -9.48 -3.94 -14.62
N ARG A 104 -10.69 -3.86 -14.06
CA ARG A 104 -11.33 -4.99 -13.37
C ARG A 104 -12.84 -5.01 -13.57
N ASP A 105 -13.40 -6.22 -13.64
CA ASP A 105 -14.85 -6.40 -13.63
C ASP A 105 -15.39 -6.32 -12.21
N THR A 106 -16.22 -5.32 -11.95
CA THR A 106 -16.68 -5.03 -10.59
C THR A 106 -17.50 -6.18 -10.01
N ALA A 107 -18.37 -6.79 -10.83
CA ALA A 107 -19.31 -7.81 -10.41
C ALA A 107 -18.64 -9.12 -9.95
N THR A 108 -17.50 -9.46 -10.55
CA THR A 108 -16.77 -10.71 -10.26
C THR A 108 -15.65 -10.52 -9.26
N THR A 109 -15.30 -9.27 -8.91
CA THR A 109 -14.17 -8.95 -8.02
C THR A 109 -14.58 -8.36 -6.67
N ASN A 110 -15.83 -7.90 -6.51
CA ASN A 110 -16.32 -7.29 -5.26
C ASN A 110 -17.59 -7.95 -4.73
N TYR A 111 -17.79 -7.85 -3.41
CA TYR A 111 -19.05 -8.19 -2.76
C TYR A 111 -20.12 -7.12 -3.04
N ALA A 112 -21.35 -7.54 -3.35
CA ALA A 112 -22.44 -6.63 -3.69
C ALA A 112 -23.21 -6.12 -2.46
N GLY A 113 -23.12 -6.82 -1.34
CA GLY A 113 -24.02 -6.65 -0.19
C GLY A 113 -23.99 -5.25 0.43
N VAL A 114 -22.81 -4.75 0.83
CA VAL A 114 -22.65 -3.42 1.42
C VAL A 114 -23.10 -2.29 0.49
N PRO A 115 -22.60 -2.19 -0.76
CA PRO A 115 -22.96 -1.08 -1.63
C PRO A 115 -24.45 -1.11 -2.05
N PHE A 116 -25.04 -2.31 -2.20
CA PHE A 116 -26.48 -2.42 -2.48
C PHE A 116 -27.33 -1.97 -1.30
N THR A 117 -26.99 -2.40 -0.07
CA THR A 117 -27.72 -2.00 1.13
C THR A 117 -27.61 -0.50 1.37
N ALA A 118 -26.45 0.12 1.12
CA ALA A 118 -26.30 1.56 1.20
C ALA A 118 -27.14 2.30 0.14
N ALA A 119 -27.15 1.84 -1.12
CA ALA A 119 -27.95 2.45 -2.18
C ALA A 119 -29.47 2.31 -1.94
N ILE A 120 -29.92 1.15 -1.43
CA ILE A 120 -31.32 0.94 -1.05
C ILE A 120 -31.71 1.89 0.09
N LEU A 121 -30.87 1.99 1.13
CA LEU A 121 -31.11 2.89 2.26
C LEU A 121 -31.14 4.36 1.81
N TYR A 122 -30.22 4.75 0.93
CA TYR A 122 -30.16 6.09 0.34
C TYR A 122 -31.47 6.44 -0.40
N ASN A 123 -31.91 5.56 -1.30
CA ASN A 123 -33.13 5.75 -2.08
C ASN A 123 -34.38 5.78 -1.18
N PHE A 124 -34.41 4.94 -0.13
CA PHE A 124 -35.48 4.94 0.86
C PHE A 124 -35.55 6.27 1.62
N ILE A 125 -34.42 6.77 2.14
CA ILE A 125 -34.37 8.05 2.87
C ILE A 125 -34.76 9.22 1.96
N ARG A 126 -34.32 9.21 0.70
CA ARG A 126 -34.71 10.20 -0.30
C ARG A 126 -36.21 10.15 -0.60
N SER A 127 -36.81 8.96 -0.64
CA SER A 127 -38.25 8.79 -0.83
C SER A 127 -39.09 9.32 0.34
N LEU A 128 -38.52 9.39 1.54
CA LEU A 128 -39.13 10.02 2.72
C LEU A 128 -39.03 11.55 2.72
N GLY A 129 -38.36 12.15 1.72
CA GLY A 129 -38.22 13.60 1.59
C GLY A 129 -36.94 14.19 2.19
N PHE A 130 -36.01 13.37 2.70
CA PHE A 130 -34.73 13.85 3.22
C PHE A 130 -33.65 13.82 2.13
N ASN A 131 -33.07 14.99 1.84
CA ASN A 131 -32.01 15.13 0.83
C ASN A 131 -30.63 15.19 1.49
N VAL A 132 -30.06 14.02 1.79
CA VAL A 132 -28.72 13.86 2.39
C VAL A 132 -27.73 13.46 1.30
N PRO A 133 -26.49 13.97 1.26
CA PRO A 133 -25.45 13.46 0.36
C PRO A 133 -25.15 11.98 0.61
N LEU A 134 -24.89 11.21 -0.45
CA LEU A 134 -24.57 9.77 -0.32
C LEU A 134 -23.32 9.53 0.54
N TYR A 135 -22.31 10.40 0.41
CA TYR A 135 -21.10 10.32 1.21
C TYR A 135 -21.41 10.37 2.72
N ASP A 136 -22.31 11.26 3.13
CA ASP A 136 -22.66 11.42 4.53
C ASP A 136 -23.43 10.22 5.10
N LEU A 137 -24.29 9.63 4.26
CA LEU A 137 -24.95 8.38 4.59
C LEU A 137 -23.92 7.25 4.81
N CYS A 138 -22.95 7.10 3.90
CA CYS A 138 -21.90 6.08 4.02
C CYS A 138 -21.06 6.28 5.30
N VAL A 139 -20.77 7.52 5.69
CA VAL A 139 -20.03 7.82 6.92
C VAL A 139 -20.81 7.41 8.19
N LEU A 140 -22.15 7.61 8.21
CA LEU A 140 -23.02 7.23 9.35
C LEU A 140 -23.47 5.76 9.35
N PHE A 141 -23.43 5.11 8.19
CA PHE A 141 -23.85 3.73 7.98
C PHE A 141 -23.32 2.75 9.04
N PRO A 142 -21.99 2.66 9.32
CA PRO A 142 -21.45 1.73 10.32
C PRO A 142 -21.95 2.01 11.74
N VAL A 143 -22.21 3.28 12.09
CA VAL A 143 -22.70 3.68 13.42
C VAL A 143 -24.10 3.11 13.67
N VAL A 144 -24.97 3.22 12.67
CA VAL A 144 -26.34 2.70 12.73
C VAL A 144 -26.33 1.18 12.85
N PHE A 145 -25.58 0.49 11.99
CA PHE A 145 -25.50 -0.97 12.02
C PHE A 145 -24.82 -1.48 13.30
N GLY A 146 -23.81 -0.78 13.83
CA GLY A 146 -23.20 -1.10 15.12
C GLY A 146 -24.20 -1.02 16.28
N ALA A 147 -25.05 0.01 16.30
CA ALA A 147 -26.10 0.17 17.30
C ALA A 147 -27.20 -0.90 17.19
N VAL A 148 -27.63 -1.22 15.96
CA VAL A 148 -28.63 -2.27 15.69
C VAL A 148 -28.07 -3.66 16.02
N THR A 149 -26.76 -3.87 15.86
CA THR A 149 -26.08 -5.11 16.26
C THR A 149 -26.17 -5.35 17.77
N CYS A 150 -26.07 -4.29 18.60
CA CYS A 150 -26.27 -4.39 20.05
C CYS A 150 -27.69 -4.84 20.41
N VAL A 151 -28.69 -4.47 19.61
CA VAL A 151 -30.07 -4.97 19.76
C VAL A 151 -30.17 -6.43 19.32
N ALA A 152 -29.53 -6.81 18.22
CA ALA A 152 -29.53 -8.19 17.74
C ALA A 152 -28.90 -9.16 18.77
N ILE A 153 -27.76 -8.79 19.37
CA ILE A 153 -27.10 -9.65 20.38
C ILE A 153 -27.93 -9.77 21.65
N TYR A 154 -28.68 -8.73 22.06
CA TYR A 154 -29.63 -8.82 23.17
C TYR A 154 -30.64 -9.94 22.93
N PHE A 155 -31.24 -10.01 21.74
CA PHE A 155 -32.23 -11.05 21.43
C PHE A 155 -31.61 -12.45 21.36
N LEU A 156 -30.40 -12.60 20.83
CA LEU A 156 -29.67 -13.87 20.82
C LEU A 156 -29.36 -14.34 22.24
N ALA A 157 -28.76 -13.49 23.06
CA ALA A 157 -28.42 -13.83 24.44
C ALA A 157 -29.66 -14.06 25.32
N ARG A 158 -30.75 -13.33 25.07
CA ARG A 158 -32.05 -13.54 25.73
C ARG A 158 -32.61 -14.92 25.44
N GLU A 159 -32.48 -15.43 24.21
CA GLU A 159 -32.92 -16.79 23.85
C GLU A 159 -32.08 -17.87 24.57
N VAL A 160 -30.79 -17.61 24.82
CA VAL A 160 -29.88 -18.61 25.42
C VAL A 160 -29.97 -18.64 26.95
N ARG A 161 -29.91 -17.48 27.64
CA ARG A 161 -29.81 -17.36 29.10
C ARG A 161 -30.76 -16.34 29.76
N GLY A 162 -31.67 -15.75 29.00
CA GLY A 162 -32.70 -14.83 29.52
C GLY A 162 -32.34 -13.34 29.45
N GLY A 163 -33.29 -12.48 29.82
CA GLY A 163 -33.25 -11.03 29.57
C GLY A 163 -32.06 -10.31 30.21
N VAL A 164 -31.70 -10.66 31.45
CA VAL A 164 -30.58 -10.01 32.16
C VAL A 164 -29.23 -10.28 31.48
N VAL A 165 -28.99 -11.52 31.07
CA VAL A 165 -27.78 -11.86 30.29
C VAL A 165 -27.81 -11.13 28.95
N GLY A 166 -28.97 -11.02 28.31
CA GLY A 166 -29.18 -10.21 27.11
C GLY A 166 -28.73 -8.76 27.25
N LEU A 167 -29.11 -8.09 28.34
CA LEU A 167 -28.75 -6.69 28.58
C LEU A 167 -27.23 -6.52 28.76
N PHE A 168 -26.59 -7.38 29.57
CA PHE A 168 -25.14 -7.33 29.75
C PHE A 168 -24.38 -7.68 28.46
N SER A 169 -24.85 -8.65 27.66
CA SER A 169 -24.25 -8.95 26.35
C SER A 169 -24.34 -7.76 25.40
N ALA A 170 -25.46 -7.05 25.37
CA ALA A 170 -25.61 -5.84 24.57
C ALA A 170 -24.68 -4.72 25.04
N LEU A 171 -24.55 -4.51 26.37
CA LEU A 171 -23.64 -3.52 26.93
C LEU A 171 -22.18 -3.84 26.61
N PHE A 172 -21.76 -5.08 26.79
CA PHE A 172 -20.38 -5.52 26.53
C PHE A 172 -20.02 -5.47 25.05
N LEU A 173 -20.96 -5.78 24.14
CA LEU A 173 -20.72 -5.61 22.71
C LEU A 173 -20.73 -4.13 22.29
N ALA A 174 -21.60 -3.31 22.89
CA ALA A 174 -21.65 -1.87 22.62
C ALA A 174 -20.33 -1.18 22.97
N LEU A 175 -19.68 -1.65 24.05
CA LEU A 175 -18.43 -1.15 24.61
C LEU A 175 -17.26 -2.14 24.42
N SER A 176 -17.25 -2.90 23.32
CA SER A 176 -16.12 -3.76 22.95
C SER A 176 -15.21 -3.02 21.96
N SER A 177 -13.92 -2.88 22.28
CA SER A 177 -12.92 -2.23 21.42
C SER A 177 -12.86 -2.87 20.02
N SER A 178 -12.81 -4.21 19.93
CA SER A 178 -12.75 -4.93 18.65
C SER A 178 -13.98 -4.71 17.77
N HIS A 179 -15.17 -4.51 18.36
CA HIS A 179 -16.39 -4.21 17.61
C HIS A 179 -16.49 -2.72 17.25
N ILE A 180 -16.11 -1.82 18.16
CA ILE A 180 -16.13 -0.37 17.90
C ILE A 180 -15.17 0.00 16.77
N SER A 181 -13.96 -0.56 16.73
CA SER A 181 -12.96 -0.21 15.70
C SER A 181 -13.41 -0.47 14.27
N ARG A 182 -14.38 -1.38 14.07
CA ARG A 182 -14.95 -1.74 12.76
C ARG A 182 -16.40 -1.30 12.57
N THR A 183 -16.96 -0.54 13.52
CA THR A 183 -18.31 0.05 13.45
C THR A 183 -18.33 1.53 13.87
N SER A 184 -17.15 2.16 13.92
CA SER A 184 -16.99 3.57 14.21
C SER A 184 -17.38 4.42 12.99
N LEU A 185 -17.61 5.71 13.23
CA LEU A 185 -17.88 6.69 12.19
C LEU A 185 -16.86 6.58 11.04
N GLY A 186 -17.35 6.47 9.81
CA GLY A 186 -16.51 6.42 8.60
C GLY A 186 -15.99 5.04 8.21
N PHE A 187 -16.10 4.01 9.05
CA PHE A 187 -15.67 2.64 8.72
C PHE A 187 -16.73 1.90 7.87
N PHE A 188 -16.99 2.39 6.65
CA PHE A 188 -18.00 1.83 5.74
C PHE A 188 -17.48 0.59 5.01
N ASP A 189 -17.43 -0.55 5.71
CA ASP A 189 -16.92 -1.83 5.18
C ASP A 189 -17.81 -3.04 5.54
N ASP A 190 -17.49 -4.19 4.97
CA ASP A 190 -18.20 -5.47 5.05
C ASP A 190 -18.52 -5.91 6.50
N GLU A 191 -17.60 -5.65 7.43
CA GLU A 191 -17.71 -6.05 8.84
C GLU A 191 -18.96 -5.49 9.54
N SER A 192 -19.37 -4.27 9.18
CA SER A 192 -20.49 -3.57 9.82
C SER A 192 -21.81 -4.32 9.66
N ILE A 193 -22.04 -4.88 8.47
CA ILE A 193 -23.22 -5.69 8.16
C ILE A 193 -22.95 -7.16 8.51
N GLY A 194 -21.70 -7.60 8.37
CA GLY A 194 -21.29 -8.99 8.56
C GLY A 194 -21.61 -9.51 9.96
N ILE A 195 -21.21 -8.77 11.00
CA ILE A 195 -21.47 -9.17 12.40
C ILE A 195 -22.96 -9.14 12.72
N PHE A 196 -23.67 -8.10 12.29
CA PHE A 196 -25.11 -7.99 12.44
C PHE A 196 -25.84 -9.22 11.89
N THR A 197 -25.53 -9.56 10.64
CA THR A 197 -26.17 -10.68 9.95
C THR A 197 -25.78 -12.02 10.56
N MET A 198 -24.52 -12.20 10.96
CA MET A 198 -24.05 -13.40 11.67
C MET A 198 -24.86 -13.67 12.94
N ILE A 199 -25.09 -12.65 13.77
CA ILE A 199 -25.86 -12.77 15.01
C ILE A 199 -27.33 -13.10 14.71
N LEU A 200 -27.91 -12.50 13.67
CA LEU A 200 -29.26 -12.83 13.23
C LEU A 200 -29.38 -14.27 12.72
N ILE A 201 -28.40 -14.76 11.96
CA ILE A 201 -28.38 -16.15 11.50
C ILE A 201 -28.40 -17.10 12.71
N PHE A 202 -27.56 -16.87 13.72
CA PHE A 202 -27.55 -17.69 14.93
C PHE A 202 -28.88 -17.61 15.70
N LEU A 203 -29.46 -16.42 15.81
CA LEU A 203 -30.76 -16.22 16.47
C LEU A 203 -31.86 -16.98 15.73
N PHE A 204 -32.00 -16.80 14.42
CA PHE A 204 -33.03 -17.46 13.62
C PHE A 204 -32.81 -18.98 13.57
N TYR A 205 -31.55 -19.44 13.51
CA TYR A 205 -31.26 -20.87 13.50
C TYR A 205 -31.62 -21.54 14.84
N LEU A 206 -31.26 -20.95 15.99
CA LEU A 206 -31.69 -21.46 17.31
C LEU A 206 -33.21 -21.50 17.44
N ARG A 207 -33.90 -20.48 16.90
CA ARG A 207 -35.36 -20.42 16.88
C ARG A 207 -35.99 -21.45 15.94
N ALA A 208 -35.30 -21.81 14.86
CA ALA A 208 -35.75 -22.81 13.90
C ALA A 208 -35.65 -24.25 14.44
N ILE A 209 -34.63 -24.54 15.27
CA ILE A 209 -34.45 -25.87 15.86
C ILE A 209 -35.24 -26.09 17.16
N SER A 210 -35.73 -25.00 17.78
CA SER A 210 -36.47 -25.05 19.04
C SER A 210 -37.69 -25.99 18.97
N GLN A 211 -37.80 -26.88 19.96
CA GLN A 211 -38.91 -27.83 20.05
C GLN A 211 -40.21 -27.20 20.54
N GLU A 212 -40.12 -26.11 21.30
CA GLU A 212 -41.26 -25.42 21.93
C GLU A 212 -42.15 -24.68 20.92
N ARG A 213 -41.58 -24.33 19.77
CA ARG A 213 -42.25 -23.52 18.74
C ARG A 213 -43.03 -24.38 17.74
N PRO A 214 -44.14 -23.84 17.19
CA PRO A 214 -44.93 -24.54 16.19
C PRO A 214 -44.14 -24.67 14.88
N PHE A 215 -44.42 -25.74 14.12
CA PHE A 215 -43.67 -26.07 12.91
C PHE A 215 -43.65 -24.94 11.86
N ARG A 216 -44.77 -24.20 11.71
CA ARG A 216 -44.84 -23.04 10.80
C ARG A 216 -43.84 -21.94 11.18
N ALA A 217 -43.70 -21.65 12.47
CA ALA A 217 -42.73 -20.66 12.94
C ALA A 217 -41.29 -21.13 12.68
N ASN A 218 -41.01 -22.41 12.95
CA ASN A 218 -39.68 -22.99 12.71
C ASN A 218 -39.29 -22.89 11.23
N PHE A 219 -40.22 -23.22 10.32
CA PHE A 219 -40.01 -23.10 8.89
C PHE A 219 -39.72 -21.66 8.45
N MET A 220 -40.50 -20.69 8.94
CA MET A 220 -40.23 -19.27 8.67
C MET A 220 -38.85 -18.84 9.16
N TYR A 221 -38.46 -19.24 10.38
CA TYR A 221 -37.12 -18.95 10.90
C TYR A 221 -36.00 -19.65 10.10
N SER A 222 -36.23 -20.85 9.55
CA SER A 222 -35.27 -21.51 8.66
C SER A 222 -35.09 -20.76 7.35
N ILE A 223 -36.18 -20.23 6.76
CA ILE A 223 -36.10 -19.38 5.56
C ILE A 223 -35.33 -18.10 5.89
N MET A 224 -35.66 -17.42 7.00
CA MET A 224 -34.93 -16.21 7.42
C MET A 224 -33.45 -16.48 7.68
N ALA A 225 -33.10 -17.61 8.29
CA ALA A 225 -31.71 -18.02 8.47
C ALA A 225 -31.02 -18.29 7.12
N GLY A 226 -31.69 -18.96 6.18
CA GLY A 226 -31.15 -19.24 4.84
C GLY A 226 -30.94 -17.99 3.99
N LEU A 227 -31.90 -17.05 4.03
CA LEU A 227 -31.76 -15.72 3.43
C LEU A 227 -30.62 -14.93 4.09
N GLY A 228 -30.49 -15.02 5.41
CA GLY A 228 -29.38 -14.43 6.15
C GLY A 228 -28.02 -14.98 5.72
N VAL A 229 -27.90 -16.31 5.55
CA VAL A 229 -26.68 -16.95 5.04
C VAL A 229 -26.35 -16.44 3.63
N ALA A 230 -27.33 -16.39 2.72
CA ALA A 230 -27.12 -15.88 1.37
C ALA A 230 -26.69 -14.40 1.36
N TYR A 231 -27.36 -13.56 2.17
CA TYR A 231 -27.02 -12.14 2.29
C TYR A 231 -25.62 -11.93 2.89
N LEU A 232 -25.25 -12.70 3.92
CA LEU A 232 -23.91 -12.65 4.48
C LEU A 232 -22.86 -13.07 3.45
N SER A 233 -23.14 -14.11 2.66
CA SER A 233 -22.25 -14.56 1.58
C SER A 233 -22.10 -13.54 0.45
N ALA A 234 -23.13 -12.71 0.22
CA ALA A 234 -23.06 -11.59 -0.73
C ALA A 234 -22.34 -10.36 -0.16
N SER A 235 -22.18 -10.27 1.16
CA SER A 235 -21.67 -9.09 1.85
C SER A 235 -20.28 -9.26 2.44
N TRP A 236 -19.90 -10.47 2.88
CA TRP A 236 -18.66 -10.67 3.63
C TRP A 236 -18.08 -12.08 3.44
N GLY A 237 -16.76 -12.14 3.22
CA GLY A 237 -16.02 -13.39 3.02
C GLY A 237 -16.00 -14.34 4.23
N ALA A 238 -16.21 -13.83 5.44
CA ALA A 238 -16.30 -14.66 6.65
C ALA A 238 -17.62 -15.46 6.75
N SER A 239 -18.52 -15.34 5.77
CA SER A 239 -19.66 -16.24 5.60
C SER A 239 -19.27 -17.73 5.64
N ARG A 240 -18.08 -18.08 5.11
CA ARG A 240 -17.49 -19.43 5.19
C ARG A 240 -17.40 -19.94 6.63
N TYR A 241 -17.02 -19.08 7.58
CA TYR A 241 -16.94 -19.43 9.00
C TYR A 241 -18.32 -19.73 9.58
N VAL A 242 -19.32 -18.89 9.27
CA VAL A 242 -20.69 -19.07 9.79
C VAL A 242 -21.31 -20.36 9.25
N ILE A 243 -21.14 -20.65 7.96
CA ILE A 243 -21.62 -21.89 7.32
C ILE A 243 -20.95 -23.11 7.96
N ALA A 244 -19.62 -23.08 8.12
CA ALA A 244 -18.87 -24.16 8.75
C ALA A 244 -19.28 -24.36 10.22
N LEU A 245 -19.48 -23.27 10.98
CA LEU A 245 -19.88 -23.32 12.38
C LEU A 245 -21.30 -23.88 12.54
N LEU A 246 -22.25 -23.51 11.69
CA LEU A 246 -23.60 -24.07 11.71
C LEU A 246 -23.59 -25.58 11.39
N ALA A 247 -22.77 -26.00 10.43
CA ALA A 247 -22.58 -27.41 10.11
C ALA A 247 -21.95 -28.17 11.29
N LEU A 248 -20.89 -27.62 11.89
CA LEU A 248 -20.25 -28.20 13.07
C LEU A 248 -21.21 -28.28 14.26
N PHE A 249 -21.95 -27.21 14.55
CA PHE A 249 -22.94 -27.18 15.62
C PHE A 249 -24.01 -28.26 15.42
N THR A 250 -24.53 -28.39 14.20
CA THR A 250 -25.54 -29.40 13.89
C THR A 250 -24.97 -30.81 13.96
N PHE A 251 -23.72 -31.01 13.54
CA PHE A 251 -23.01 -32.27 13.70
C PHE A 251 -22.81 -32.63 15.19
N VAL A 252 -22.43 -31.67 16.04
CA VAL A 252 -22.31 -31.91 17.49
C VAL A 252 -23.67 -32.20 18.13
N LEU A 253 -24.76 -31.57 17.67
CA LEU A 253 -26.11 -31.94 18.11
C LEU A 253 -26.45 -33.40 17.79
N VAL A 254 -25.99 -33.92 16.65
CA VAL A 254 -26.10 -35.34 16.31
C VAL A 254 -25.30 -36.21 17.29
N LEU A 255 -24.05 -35.84 17.59
CA LEU A 255 -23.19 -36.58 18.53
C LEU A 255 -23.76 -36.63 19.95
N VAL A 256 -24.35 -35.52 20.42
CA VAL A 256 -25.01 -35.41 21.73
C VAL A 256 -26.40 -36.09 21.74
N LYS A 257 -26.78 -36.76 20.63
CA LYS A 257 -28.07 -37.46 20.46
C LYS A 257 -29.30 -36.55 20.59
N ARG A 258 -29.16 -35.27 20.26
CA ARG A 258 -30.26 -34.27 20.24
C ARG A 258 -30.77 -33.99 18.82
N SER A 259 -30.59 -34.93 17.90
CA SER A 259 -31.16 -34.81 16.56
C SER A 259 -32.67 -35.02 16.61
N SER A 260 -33.42 -34.20 15.86
CA SER A 260 -34.86 -34.35 15.67
C SER A 260 -35.21 -34.06 14.21
N LEU A 261 -36.41 -34.48 13.77
CA LEU A 261 -36.91 -34.16 12.44
C LEU A 261 -37.01 -32.63 12.21
N LYS A 262 -37.28 -31.85 13.27
CA LYS A 262 -37.23 -30.37 13.21
C LYS A 262 -35.82 -29.86 12.92
N VAL A 263 -34.78 -30.43 13.54
CA VAL A 263 -33.38 -30.07 13.28
C VAL A 263 -32.97 -30.41 11.84
N LEU A 264 -33.35 -31.60 11.34
CA LEU A 264 -33.11 -31.98 9.95
C LEU A 264 -33.77 -30.99 8.98
N PHE A 265 -35.05 -30.69 9.19
CA PHE A 265 -35.79 -29.77 8.33
C PHE A 265 -35.22 -28.34 8.38
N ALA A 266 -34.90 -27.85 9.58
CA ALA A 266 -34.31 -26.52 9.76
C ALA A 266 -32.95 -26.42 9.06
N TYR A 267 -32.08 -27.43 9.21
CA TYR A 267 -30.78 -27.47 8.53
C TYR A 267 -30.93 -27.55 7.01
N ALA A 268 -31.81 -28.41 6.52
CA ALA A 268 -32.06 -28.61 5.09
C ALA A 268 -32.57 -27.33 4.40
N VAL A 269 -33.55 -26.66 5.01
CA VAL A 269 -34.13 -25.43 4.46
C VAL A 269 -33.11 -24.28 4.55
N THR A 270 -32.41 -24.13 5.68
CA THR A 270 -31.43 -23.05 5.87
C THR A 270 -30.27 -23.18 4.87
N MET A 271 -29.63 -24.35 4.81
CA MET A 271 -28.47 -24.57 3.93
C MET A 271 -28.88 -24.71 2.47
N GLY A 272 -30.00 -25.36 2.18
CA GLY A 272 -30.51 -25.54 0.82
C GLY A 272 -30.87 -24.19 0.16
N LEU A 273 -31.63 -23.34 0.86
CA LEU A 273 -31.95 -22.00 0.36
C LEU A 273 -30.70 -21.11 0.27
N GLY A 274 -29.83 -21.16 1.29
CA GLY A 274 -28.57 -20.44 1.29
C GLY A 274 -27.74 -20.78 0.05
N TYR A 275 -27.51 -22.06 -0.22
CA TYR A 275 -26.76 -22.51 -1.39
C TYR A 275 -27.40 -22.16 -2.73
N LEU A 276 -28.72 -22.31 -2.86
CA LEU A 276 -29.42 -21.94 -4.10
C LEU A 276 -29.16 -20.48 -4.48
N LEU A 277 -29.24 -19.57 -3.50
CA LEU A 277 -29.03 -18.14 -3.71
C LEU A 277 -27.56 -17.76 -3.84
N MET A 278 -26.67 -18.41 -3.08
CA MET A 278 -25.23 -18.17 -3.14
C MET A 278 -24.64 -18.46 -4.53
N GLY A 279 -25.13 -19.51 -5.20
CA GLY A 279 -24.70 -19.84 -6.55
C GLY A 279 -25.01 -18.77 -7.60
N GLN A 280 -25.93 -17.84 -7.31
CA GLN A 280 -26.29 -16.73 -8.18
C GLN A 280 -25.42 -15.48 -7.96
N ILE A 281 -24.55 -15.48 -6.95
CA ILE A 281 -23.67 -14.34 -6.64
C ILE A 281 -22.47 -14.40 -7.59
N PRO A 282 -22.27 -13.42 -8.50
CA PRO A 282 -21.24 -13.50 -9.54
C PRO A 282 -19.81 -13.67 -9.02
N PHE A 283 -19.49 -13.03 -7.89
CA PHE A 283 -18.18 -13.15 -7.22
C PHE A 283 -17.87 -14.57 -6.73
N LEU A 284 -18.86 -15.29 -6.18
CA LEU A 284 -18.65 -16.66 -5.68
C LEU A 284 -18.73 -17.69 -6.83
N GLY A 285 -19.69 -17.48 -7.73
CA GLY A 285 -19.99 -18.36 -8.85
C GLY A 285 -20.24 -19.82 -8.44
N TYR A 286 -20.18 -20.72 -9.41
CA TYR A 286 -20.30 -22.17 -9.17
C TYR A 286 -19.04 -22.79 -8.56
N GLY A 287 -17.91 -22.07 -8.59
CA GLY A 287 -16.65 -22.52 -8.00
C GLY A 287 -16.74 -22.74 -6.49
N PHE A 288 -17.56 -21.94 -5.81
CA PHE A 288 -17.74 -22.03 -4.36
C PHE A 288 -18.25 -23.42 -3.90
N PHE A 289 -19.10 -24.09 -4.68
CA PHE A 289 -19.59 -25.45 -4.38
C PHE A 289 -18.53 -26.54 -4.47
N ARG A 290 -17.37 -26.24 -5.04
CA ARG A 290 -16.24 -27.17 -5.13
C ARG A 290 -15.34 -27.12 -3.89
N GLU A 291 -15.50 -26.11 -3.03
CA GLU A 291 -14.68 -25.97 -1.81
C GLU A 291 -15.04 -27.03 -0.75
N TRP A 292 -14.05 -27.52 -0.01
CA TRP A 292 -14.23 -28.52 1.07
C TRP A 292 -15.26 -28.13 2.14
N VAL A 293 -15.38 -26.84 2.44
CA VAL A 293 -16.36 -26.33 3.42
C VAL A 293 -17.78 -26.67 2.97
N THR A 294 -18.06 -26.53 1.68
CA THR A 294 -19.39 -26.81 1.14
C THR A 294 -19.70 -28.30 1.08
N ALA A 295 -18.70 -29.11 0.77
CA ALA A 295 -18.81 -30.57 0.83
C ALA A 295 -19.08 -31.07 2.25
N ALA A 296 -18.48 -30.45 3.28
CA ALA A 296 -18.72 -30.81 4.67
C ALA A 296 -20.20 -30.56 5.08
N VAL A 297 -20.81 -29.48 4.62
CA VAL A 297 -22.24 -29.17 4.87
C VAL A 297 -23.15 -30.24 4.28
N LEU A 298 -22.89 -30.67 3.04
CA LEU A 298 -23.62 -31.77 2.42
C LEU A 298 -23.39 -33.09 3.19
N GLY A 299 -22.17 -33.36 3.65
CA GLY A 299 -21.86 -34.50 4.50
C GLY A 299 -22.68 -34.52 5.79
N VAL A 300 -22.77 -33.39 6.49
CA VAL A 300 -23.60 -33.27 7.72
C VAL A 300 -25.08 -33.46 7.42
N PHE A 301 -25.59 -32.94 6.29
CA PHE A 301 -26.96 -33.18 5.85
C PHE A 301 -27.24 -34.69 5.64
N LEU A 302 -26.35 -35.39 4.95
CA LEU A 302 -26.47 -36.83 4.72
C LEU A 302 -26.39 -37.64 6.03
N ILE A 303 -25.53 -37.24 6.96
CA ILE A 303 -25.46 -37.84 8.30
C ILE A 303 -26.77 -37.65 9.05
N LEU A 304 -27.35 -36.44 9.05
CA LEU A 304 -28.64 -36.17 9.71
C LEU A 304 -29.76 -37.01 9.11
N LEU A 305 -29.80 -37.10 7.78
CA LEU A 305 -30.78 -37.93 7.07
C LEU A 305 -30.61 -39.41 7.40
N GLY A 306 -29.38 -39.91 7.43
CA GLY A 306 -29.04 -41.26 7.86
C GLY A 306 -29.46 -41.55 9.30
N VAL A 307 -29.21 -40.62 10.23
CA VAL A 307 -29.62 -40.73 11.63
C VAL A 307 -31.13 -40.75 11.77
N GLU A 308 -31.86 -39.90 11.07
CA GLU A 308 -33.33 -39.86 11.14
C GLU A 308 -33.97 -41.11 10.50
N CYS A 309 -33.43 -41.59 9.38
CA CYS A 309 -33.82 -42.88 8.80
C CYS A 309 -33.51 -44.04 9.75
N SER A 310 -32.36 -44.02 10.43
CA SER A 310 -31.98 -45.07 11.38
C SER A 310 -32.97 -45.22 12.54
N LYS A 311 -33.61 -44.12 12.97
CA LYS A 311 -34.62 -44.15 14.03
C LYS A 311 -35.85 -45.00 13.67
N ARG A 312 -36.13 -45.19 12.37
CA ARG A 312 -37.27 -46.02 11.91
C ARG A 312 -37.02 -47.52 12.07
N PHE A 313 -35.77 -47.96 12.16
CA PHE A 313 -35.45 -49.38 12.41
C PHE A 313 -35.57 -49.72 13.90
N LYS A 314 -36.12 -50.89 14.24
CA LYS A 314 -36.34 -51.30 15.64
C LYS A 314 -35.12 -52.00 16.31
N GLY A 315 -34.13 -52.48 15.54
CA GLY A 315 -32.98 -53.23 16.07
C GLY A 315 -31.67 -52.44 16.16
N PHE A 316 -30.92 -52.56 17.28
CA PHE A 316 -29.64 -51.85 17.48
C PHE A 316 -28.59 -52.19 16.41
N LYS A 317 -28.45 -53.47 16.04
CA LYS A 317 -27.53 -53.91 14.97
C LYS A 317 -27.87 -53.27 13.62
N PHE A 318 -29.16 -53.17 13.28
CA PHE A 318 -29.63 -52.52 12.04
C PHE A 318 -29.43 -50.99 12.06
N LYS A 319 -29.58 -50.34 13.21
CA LYS A 319 -29.26 -48.91 13.36
C LYS A 319 -27.78 -48.62 13.14
N LEU A 320 -26.92 -49.40 13.79
CA LEU A 320 -25.48 -49.23 13.71
C LEU A 320 -24.97 -49.50 12.30
N THR A 321 -25.43 -50.58 11.66
CA THR A 321 -25.06 -50.92 10.27
C THR A 321 -25.58 -49.88 9.27
N SER A 322 -26.79 -49.37 9.44
CA SER A 322 -27.29 -48.27 8.58
C SER A 322 -26.43 -47.01 8.70
N LEU A 323 -26.02 -46.64 9.92
CA LEU A 323 -25.16 -45.47 10.13
C LEU A 323 -23.74 -45.67 9.58
N THR A 324 -23.15 -46.86 9.75
CA THR A 324 -21.82 -47.15 9.20
C THR A 324 -21.84 -47.18 7.67
N VAL A 325 -22.89 -47.73 7.05
CA VAL A 325 -23.07 -47.71 5.59
C VAL A 325 -23.17 -46.27 5.07
N VAL A 326 -23.97 -45.41 5.70
CA VAL A 326 -24.06 -44.00 5.33
C VAL A 326 -22.70 -43.30 5.45
N ALA A 327 -21.97 -43.53 6.54
CA ALA A 327 -20.65 -42.95 6.73
C ALA A 327 -19.65 -43.43 5.66
N VAL A 328 -19.64 -44.73 5.33
CA VAL A 328 -18.77 -45.30 4.29
C VAL A 328 -19.11 -44.72 2.91
N ILE A 329 -20.40 -44.58 2.57
CA ILE A 329 -20.83 -43.96 1.31
C ILE A 329 -20.32 -42.52 1.21
N ILE A 330 -20.43 -41.74 2.29
CA ILE A 330 -19.94 -40.35 2.32
C ILE A 330 -18.42 -40.32 2.11
N VAL A 331 -17.66 -41.17 2.80
CA VAL A 331 -16.20 -41.23 2.67
C VAL A 331 -15.78 -41.62 1.25
N ILE A 332 -16.40 -42.65 0.67
CA ILE A 332 -16.14 -43.08 -0.71
C ILE A 332 -16.46 -41.95 -1.69
N ALA A 333 -17.61 -41.28 -1.53
CA ALA A 333 -18.00 -40.16 -2.37
C ALA A 333 -16.99 -39.01 -2.31
N LEU A 334 -16.53 -38.64 -1.11
CA LEU A 334 -15.51 -37.60 -0.94
C LEU A 334 -14.17 -37.97 -1.59
N ILE A 335 -13.73 -39.23 -1.47
CA ILE A 335 -12.50 -39.72 -2.12
C ILE A 335 -12.62 -39.68 -3.65
N LEU A 336 -13.77 -40.11 -4.20
CA LEU A 336 -14.02 -40.07 -5.63
C LEU A 336 -14.08 -38.63 -6.16
N LEU A 337 -14.73 -37.72 -5.44
CA LEU A 337 -14.80 -36.31 -5.80
C LEU A 337 -13.42 -35.62 -5.73
N TRP A 338 -12.60 -35.99 -4.75
CA TRP A 338 -11.22 -35.50 -4.64
C TRP A 338 -10.34 -36.00 -5.77
N LYS A 339 -10.31 -37.33 -6.01
CA LYS A 339 -9.52 -37.91 -7.10
C LYS A 339 -9.99 -37.46 -8.49
N GLY A 340 -11.29 -37.20 -8.65
CA GLY A 340 -11.87 -36.68 -9.89
C GLY A 340 -11.55 -35.20 -10.16
N GLY A 341 -10.85 -34.50 -9.26
CA GLY A 341 -10.51 -33.09 -9.43
C GLY A 341 -11.70 -32.13 -9.33
N TYR A 342 -12.87 -32.62 -8.88
CA TYR A 342 -14.08 -31.82 -8.73
C TYR A 342 -14.09 -30.99 -7.44
N MET A 343 -13.29 -31.37 -6.43
CA MET A 343 -13.09 -30.59 -5.21
C MET A 343 -11.81 -29.76 -5.27
N THR A 344 -11.93 -28.47 -4.95
CA THR A 344 -10.81 -27.53 -4.87
C THR A 344 -10.40 -27.31 -3.42
N GLN A 345 -9.12 -26.99 -3.22
CA GLN A 345 -8.63 -26.55 -1.92
C GLN A 345 -9.25 -25.20 -1.53
N LEU A 346 -9.21 -24.91 -0.23
CA LEU A 346 -9.64 -23.62 0.32
C LEU A 346 -8.74 -22.50 -0.23
N SER A 347 -9.30 -21.31 -0.47
CA SER A 347 -8.48 -20.15 -0.86
C SER A 347 -7.38 -19.88 0.17
N GLY A 348 -6.18 -19.54 -0.31
CA GLY A 348 -4.95 -19.49 0.48
C GLY A 348 -5.08 -18.64 1.75
N LYS A 349 -5.76 -17.50 1.70
CA LYS A 349 -6.01 -16.64 2.87
C LYS A 349 -6.70 -17.38 4.01
N PHE A 350 -7.71 -18.20 3.72
CA PHE A 350 -8.43 -18.97 4.74
C PHE A 350 -7.62 -20.18 5.21
N LEU A 351 -6.78 -20.77 4.34
CA LEU A 351 -5.88 -21.84 4.73
C LEU A 351 -4.86 -21.36 5.76
N THR A 352 -4.35 -20.13 5.63
CA THR A 352 -3.43 -19.53 6.63
C THR A 352 -4.09 -19.30 8.00
N VAL A 353 -5.42 -19.29 8.09
CA VAL A 353 -6.12 -19.21 9.39
C VAL A 353 -6.13 -20.58 10.06
N LEU A 354 -6.37 -21.64 9.28
CA LEU A 354 -6.37 -23.04 9.75
C LEU A 354 -4.96 -23.56 10.05
N ASN A 355 -3.97 -23.15 9.25
CA ASN A 355 -2.57 -23.47 9.46
C ASN A 355 -1.70 -22.20 9.35
N PRO A 356 -1.42 -21.52 10.47
CA PRO A 356 -0.63 -20.28 10.50
C PRO A 356 0.76 -20.41 9.85
N ALA A 357 1.37 -21.60 9.83
CA ALA A 357 2.71 -21.80 9.28
C ALA A 357 2.78 -21.54 7.77
N THR A 358 1.71 -21.82 7.03
CA THR A 358 1.64 -21.56 5.57
C THR A 358 1.70 -20.08 5.21
N ARG A 359 1.45 -19.19 6.17
CA ARG A 359 1.49 -17.74 5.96
C ARG A 359 2.88 -17.22 5.60
N PHE A 360 3.93 -17.84 6.16
CA PHE A 360 5.32 -17.46 5.89
C PHE A 360 5.75 -17.70 4.44
N GLU A 361 5.00 -18.55 3.72
CA GLU A 361 5.22 -18.83 2.29
C GLU A 361 4.50 -17.82 1.38
N MET A 362 3.64 -16.95 1.94
CA MET A 362 2.82 -15.99 1.20
C MET A 362 3.11 -14.54 1.63
N PRO A 363 4.20 -13.91 1.14
CA PRO A 363 4.63 -12.58 1.59
C PRO A 363 3.56 -11.48 1.45
N LEU A 364 2.73 -11.54 0.41
CA LEU A 364 1.66 -10.56 0.20
C LEU A 364 0.61 -10.63 1.33
N VAL A 365 0.23 -11.85 1.76
CA VAL A 365 -0.71 -12.05 2.88
C VAL A 365 -0.04 -11.71 4.21
N GLU A 366 1.23 -12.05 4.39
CA GLU A 366 2.00 -11.73 5.60
C GLU A 366 2.20 -10.21 5.79
N SER A 367 2.30 -9.45 4.69
CA SER A 367 2.57 -8.01 4.72
C SER A 367 1.46 -7.18 5.36
N VAL A 368 0.23 -7.67 5.34
CA VAL A 368 -0.93 -7.01 5.95
C VAL A 368 -0.82 -7.11 7.47
N ALA A 369 -0.71 -5.96 8.15
CA ALA A 369 -0.56 -5.91 9.60
C ALA A 369 -1.68 -6.66 10.34
N GLU A 370 -2.90 -6.61 9.82
CA GLU A 370 -4.07 -7.29 10.36
C GLU A 370 -4.02 -8.83 10.27
N HIS A 371 -3.13 -9.37 9.43
CA HIS A 371 -2.95 -10.81 9.24
C HIS A 371 -1.89 -11.42 10.15
N ARG A 372 -1.33 -10.63 11.08
CA ARG A 372 -0.37 -11.15 12.06
C ARG A 372 -1.07 -12.01 13.13
N PRO A 373 -0.36 -13.00 13.70
CA PRO A 373 -0.84 -13.71 14.88
C PRO A 373 -1.05 -12.76 16.07
N ALA A 374 -2.06 -13.03 16.88
CA ALA A 374 -2.34 -12.22 18.06
C ALA A 374 -1.41 -12.59 19.22
N THR A 375 -0.85 -11.58 19.88
CA THR A 375 -0.12 -11.78 21.13
C THR A 375 -1.09 -11.74 22.31
N TRP A 376 -0.69 -12.30 23.46
CA TRP A 376 -1.47 -12.18 24.71
C TRP A 376 -1.77 -10.71 25.04
N ALA A 377 -0.78 -9.83 24.84
CA ALA A 377 -0.94 -8.40 25.09
C ALA A 377 -2.05 -7.81 24.21
N SER A 378 -2.07 -8.14 22.91
CA SER A 378 -3.14 -7.71 21.99
C SER A 378 -4.53 -8.12 22.47
N PHE A 379 -4.70 -9.38 22.90
CA PHE A 379 -5.97 -9.86 23.46
C PHE A 379 -6.41 -9.08 24.70
N PHE A 380 -5.47 -8.81 25.61
CA PHE A 380 -5.77 -8.08 26.82
C PHE A 380 -6.08 -6.60 26.54
N TYR A 381 -5.35 -5.95 25.63
CA TYR A 381 -5.61 -4.58 25.21
C TYR A 381 -6.99 -4.43 24.56
N GLU A 382 -7.43 -5.40 23.77
CA GLU A 382 -8.72 -5.33 23.07
C GLU A 382 -9.92 -5.76 23.92
N SER A 383 -9.77 -6.81 24.74
CA SER A 383 -10.89 -7.44 25.47
C SER A 383 -10.87 -7.22 26.97
N GLY A 384 -9.74 -6.79 27.56
CA GLY A 384 -9.59 -6.55 28.99
C GLY A 384 -10.08 -7.70 29.87
N ILE A 385 -10.89 -7.38 30.89
CA ILE A 385 -11.41 -8.38 31.84
C ILE A 385 -12.41 -9.35 31.21
N TYR A 386 -13.01 -9.00 30.06
CA TYR A 386 -13.97 -9.88 29.39
C TYR A 386 -13.34 -11.21 28.99
N LEU A 387 -12.04 -11.21 28.71
CA LEU A 387 -11.27 -12.42 28.44
C LEU A 387 -11.37 -13.41 29.60
N PHE A 388 -11.14 -12.93 30.83
CA PHE A 388 -11.20 -13.74 32.05
C PHE A 388 -12.62 -14.14 32.41
N LEU A 389 -13.58 -13.22 32.34
CA LEU A 389 -14.99 -13.55 32.55
C LEU A 389 -15.49 -14.56 31.51
N GLY A 390 -15.04 -14.48 30.27
CA GLY A 390 -15.38 -15.43 29.21
C GLY A 390 -14.94 -16.85 29.54
N MET A 391 -13.76 -17.03 30.14
CA MET A 391 -13.29 -18.34 30.61
C MET A 391 -14.22 -18.94 31.67
N PHE A 392 -14.66 -18.16 32.65
CA PHE A 392 -15.68 -18.59 33.61
C PHE A 392 -17.04 -18.85 32.95
N GLY A 393 -17.36 -18.13 31.88
CA GLY A 393 -18.54 -18.34 31.06
C GLY A 393 -18.62 -19.77 30.53
N PHE A 394 -17.53 -20.28 29.96
CA PHE A 394 -17.47 -21.67 29.48
C PHE A 394 -17.83 -22.68 30.57
N TYR A 395 -17.34 -22.48 31.79
CA TYR A 395 -17.64 -23.36 32.92
C TYR A 395 -19.14 -23.38 33.29
N PHE A 396 -19.82 -22.23 33.27
CA PHE A 396 -21.26 -22.19 33.55
C PHE A 396 -22.12 -22.75 32.41
N LEU A 397 -21.64 -22.66 31.16
CA LEU A 397 -22.32 -23.23 30.00
C LEU A 397 -22.23 -24.77 29.99
N THR A 398 -21.05 -25.33 30.26
CA THR A 398 -20.82 -26.79 30.26
C THR A 398 -21.57 -27.54 31.34
N ARG A 399 -22.04 -26.86 32.40
CA ARG A 399 -22.87 -27.47 33.44
C ARG A 399 -24.33 -27.70 33.03
N ARG A 400 -24.89 -26.86 32.15
CA ARG A 400 -26.29 -26.97 31.69
C ARG A 400 -26.40 -27.73 30.38
N MET A 401 -25.47 -27.49 29.44
CA MET A 401 -25.45 -28.11 28.11
C MET A 401 -26.78 -27.95 27.35
N GLY A 402 -27.41 -26.77 27.37
CA GLY A 402 -28.55 -26.46 26.48
C GLY A 402 -28.13 -26.36 25.02
N GLU A 403 -29.09 -26.36 24.08
CA GLU A 403 -28.79 -26.19 22.63
C GLU A 403 -28.10 -24.85 22.35
N GLY A 404 -28.60 -23.76 22.95
CA GLY A 404 -27.97 -22.44 22.88
C GLY A 404 -26.62 -22.36 23.60
N ASP A 405 -26.47 -23.06 24.72
CA ASP A 405 -25.18 -23.13 25.43
C ASP A 405 -24.12 -23.84 24.56
N LEU A 406 -24.50 -24.92 23.86
CA LEU A 406 -23.63 -25.67 22.96
C LEU A 406 -23.17 -24.81 21.77
N LEU A 407 -24.07 -24.05 21.15
CA LEU A 407 -23.71 -23.11 20.09
C LEU A 407 -22.69 -22.09 20.59
N LEU A 408 -22.93 -21.52 21.78
CA LEU A 408 -22.05 -20.51 22.36
C LEU A 408 -20.67 -21.08 22.74
N ILE A 409 -20.61 -22.32 23.22
CA ILE A 409 -19.33 -23.02 23.49
C ILE A 409 -18.55 -23.19 22.18
N LEU A 410 -19.19 -23.70 21.12
CA LEU A 410 -18.53 -23.91 19.83
C LEU A 410 -18.10 -22.59 19.20
N LEU A 411 -18.96 -21.58 19.22
CA LEU A 411 -18.66 -20.23 18.76
C LEU A 411 -17.45 -19.68 19.52
N GLY A 412 -17.45 -19.76 20.85
CA GLY A 412 -16.34 -19.27 21.69
C GLY A 412 -15.02 -19.98 21.42
N VAL A 413 -15.00 -21.33 21.40
CA VAL A 413 -13.75 -22.10 21.20
C VAL A 413 -13.18 -21.87 19.79
N THR A 414 -14.03 -21.94 18.76
CA THR A 414 -13.58 -21.79 17.37
C THR A 414 -13.17 -20.36 17.04
N SER A 415 -13.93 -19.35 17.51
CA SER A 415 -13.57 -17.95 17.30
C SER A 415 -12.31 -17.55 18.07
N PHE A 416 -12.08 -18.12 19.26
CA PHE A 416 -10.85 -17.89 20.02
C PHE A 416 -9.62 -18.43 19.28
N TYR A 417 -9.69 -19.65 18.75
CA TYR A 417 -8.62 -20.21 17.92
C TYR A 417 -8.34 -19.34 16.68
N PHE A 418 -9.40 -18.88 16.01
CA PHE A 418 -9.28 -18.03 14.83
C PHE A 418 -8.68 -16.66 15.14
N ALA A 419 -9.11 -16.03 16.24
CA ALA A 419 -8.53 -14.78 16.73
C ALA A 419 -7.06 -14.93 17.14
N ALA A 420 -6.67 -16.09 17.68
CA ALA A 420 -5.27 -16.35 18.04
C ALA A 420 -4.38 -16.48 16.79
N SER A 421 -4.91 -17.11 15.74
CA SER A 421 -4.24 -17.26 14.45
C SER A 421 -4.07 -15.94 13.69
N LEU A 422 -5.06 -15.05 13.79
CA LEU A 422 -5.13 -13.81 13.01
C LEU A 422 -5.85 -12.70 13.78
N VAL A 423 -5.14 -11.59 14.07
CA VAL A 423 -5.66 -10.48 14.91
C VAL A 423 -6.98 -9.90 14.37
N ARG A 424 -7.16 -9.75 13.05
CA ARG A 424 -8.44 -9.25 12.47
C ARG A 424 -9.67 -10.05 12.94
N LEU A 425 -9.52 -11.32 13.30
CA LEU A 425 -10.62 -12.20 13.70
C LEU A 425 -11.06 -12.04 15.16
N THR A 426 -10.41 -11.16 15.95
CA THR A 426 -10.92 -10.76 17.27
C THR A 426 -12.33 -10.14 17.18
N LEU A 427 -12.66 -9.56 16.03
CA LEU A 427 -14.00 -9.09 15.70
C LEU A 427 -15.06 -10.22 15.78
N ILE A 428 -14.77 -11.42 15.28
CA ILE A 428 -15.69 -12.57 15.36
C ILE A 428 -15.78 -13.11 16.80
N LEU A 429 -14.69 -13.02 17.55
CA LEU A 429 -14.65 -13.38 18.96
C LEU A 429 -15.49 -12.42 19.83
N ALA A 430 -15.60 -11.14 19.48
CA ALA A 430 -16.23 -10.12 20.32
C ALA A 430 -17.70 -10.46 20.71
N PRO A 431 -18.61 -10.84 19.79
CA PRO A 431 -19.96 -11.31 20.17
C PRO A 431 -19.96 -12.52 21.10
N ALA A 432 -19.08 -13.49 20.84
CA ALA A 432 -18.98 -14.71 21.65
C ALA A 432 -18.52 -14.37 23.08
N LEU A 433 -17.47 -13.55 23.18
CA LEU A 433 -16.89 -13.13 24.44
C LEU A 433 -17.86 -12.26 25.24
N ALA A 434 -18.61 -11.37 24.60
CA ALA A 434 -19.66 -10.57 25.24
C ALA A 434 -20.77 -11.43 25.85
N MET A 435 -21.18 -12.51 25.17
CA MET A 435 -22.17 -13.45 25.70
C MET A 435 -21.63 -14.34 26.83
N LEU A 436 -20.41 -14.83 26.68
CA LEU A 436 -19.74 -15.64 27.69
C LEU A 436 -19.47 -14.85 28.97
N SER A 437 -18.93 -13.63 28.84
CA SER A 437 -18.63 -12.75 29.97
C SER A 437 -19.89 -12.25 30.67
N ALA A 438 -20.96 -11.93 29.92
CA ALA A 438 -22.26 -11.60 30.49
C ALA A 438 -22.87 -12.76 31.27
N THR A 439 -22.77 -13.99 30.74
CA THR A 439 -23.24 -15.19 31.44
C THR A 439 -22.45 -15.38 32.74
N ALA A 440 -21.13 -15.27 32.70
CA ALA A 440 -20.29 -15.41 33.88
C ALA A 440 -20.60 -14.34 34.93
N LEU A 441 -20.70 -13.07 34.53
CA LEU A 441 -20.99 -11.97 35.45
C LEU A 441 -22.34 -12.18 36.13
N VAL A 442 -23.39 -12.53 35.37
CA VAL A 442 -24.72 -12.74 35.94
C VAL A 442 -24.73 -13.94 36.89
N GLU A 443 -24.11 -15.06 36.54
CA GLU A 443 -24.05 -16.24 37.42
C GLU A 443 -23.21 -15.98 38.70
N LEU A 444 -22.12 -15.20 38.60
CA LEU A 444 -21.30 -14.81 39.76
C LEU A 444 -22.03 -13.81 40.68
N CYS A 445 -22.83 -12.91 40.11
CA CYS A 445 -23.56 -11.90 40.87
C CYS A 445 -24.90 -12.41 41.44
N LYS A 446 -25.47 -13.51 40.92
CA LYS A 446 -26.75 -14.07 41.40
C LYS A 446 -26.80 -14.26 42.92
N PRO A 447 -25.83 -14.95 43.58
CA PRO A 447 -25.85 -15.12 45.03
C PRO A 447 -25.83 -13.78 45.79
N ALA A 448 -25.08 -12.80 45.29
CA ALA A 448 -25.00 -11.48 45.89
C ALA A 448 -26.34 -10.72 45.78
N VAL A 449 -27.02 -10.82 44.62
CA VAL A 449 -28.36 -10.25 44.42
C VAL A 449 -29.40 -10.89 45.33
N ASP A 450 -29.35 -12.20 45.51
CA ASP A 450 -30.28 -12.94 46.38
C ASP A 450 -30.12 -12.51 47.86
N ILE A 451 -28.87 -12.32 48.32
CA ILE A 451 -28.55 -11.77 49.65
C ILE A 451 -29.13 -10.35 49.82
N VAL A 452 -28.93 -9.46 48.83
CA VAL A 452 -29.44 -8.08 48.88
C VAL A 452 -30.98 -8.04 48.90
N ARG A 453 -31.63 -8.90 48.13
CA ARG A 453 -33.10 -9.01 48.09
C ARG A 453 -33.70 -9.61 49.37
N GLY A 454 -32.87 -10.14 50.27
CA GLY A 454 -33.34 -10.82 51.48
C GLY A 454 -34.10 -12.10 51.17
N VAL A 455 -33.91 -12.68 49.98
CA VAL A 455 -34.47 -13.98 49.63
C VAL A 455 -33.61 -15.01 50.36
N GLY A 456 -34.16 -15.61 51.42
CA GLY A 456 -33.46 -16.59 52.23
C GLY A 456 -32.84 -17.67 51.32
N VAL A 457 -31.51 -17.75 51.31
CA VAL A 457 -30.78 -18.82 50.65
C VAL A 457 -31.14 -20.10 51.39
N LEU A 458 -32.10 -20.88 50.89
CA LEU A 458 -32.34 -22.25 51.34
C LEU A 458 -31.32 -23.14 50.62
N PRO A 459 -30.23 -23.58 51.28
CA PRO A 459 -29.29 -24.46 50.63
C PRO A 459 -29.86 -25.89 50.63
N LYS A 460 -29.84 -26.56 49.47
CA LYS A 460 -30.21 -27.99 49.34
C LYS A 460 -29.29 -28.95 50.12
N ARG A 461 -28.22 -28.45 50.75
CA ARG A 461 -27.36 -29.19 51.68
C ARG A 461 -27.06 -28.29 52.88
N ARG A 462 -27.35 -28.80 54.10
CA ARG A 462 -27.01 -28.13 55.36
C ARG A 462 -25.49 -27.94 55.45
N MET A 463 -25.04 -26.73 55.14
CA MET A 463 -23.77 -26.20 55.63
C MET A 463 -24.13 -24.87 56.28
N THR A 464 -24.37 -24.93 57.58
CA THR A 464 -24.65 -23.76 58.42
C THR A 464 -23.39 -22.91 58.50
N LEU A 465 -23.30 -21.89 57.66
CA LEU A 465 -22.39 -20.76 57.88
C LEU A 465 -22.89 -20.01 59.12
N PRO A 466 -22.09 -19.87 60.19
CA PRO A 466 -22.49 -19.14 61.38
C PRO A 466 -22.38 -17.63 61.08
N GLY A 467 -23.51 -16.93 61.12
CA GLY A 467 -23.59 -15.49 60.87
C GLY A 467 -24.31 -15.18 59.56
N GLY A 468 -25.53 -14.65 59.65
CA GLY A 468 -26.26 -14.14 58.49
C GLY A 468 -25.45 -13.06 57.80
N VAL A 469 -25.04 -13.33 56.57
CA VAL A 469 -24.32 -12.37 55.73
C VAL A 469 -25.24 -11.16 55.51
N GLY A 470 -24.84 -9.98 56.01
CA GLY A 470 -25.62 -8.75 55.89
C GLY A 470 -25.81 -8.33 54.42
N LYS A 471 -26.88 -7.58 54.14
CA LYS A 471 -27.16 -7.03 52.79
C LYS A 471 -25.97 -6.25 52.21
N GLU A 472 -25.18 -5.63 53.09
CA GLU A 472 -23.97 -4.89 52.74
C GLU A 472 -22.90 -5.74 52.05
N PHE A 473 -22.77 -7.01 52.42
CA PHE A 473 -21.79 -7.91 51.79
C PHE A 473 -22.19 -8.25 50.34
N GLY A 474 -23.49 -8.48 50.09
CA GLY A 474 -24.00 -8.66 48.73
C GLY A 474 -23.83 -7.40 47.88
N ALA A 475 -24.09 -6.22 48.45
CA ALA A 475 -23.83 -4.94 47.79
C ALA A 475 -22.34 -4.73 47.49
N SER A 476 -21.46 -5.14 48.41
CA SER A 476 -20.00 -5.03 48.26
C SER A 476 -19.47 -5.90 47.11
N ILE A 477 -19.98 -7.13 46.94
CA ILE A 477 -19.62 -7.99 45.80
C ILE A 477 -20.04 -7.36 44.47
N LEU A 478 -21.25 -6.77 44.41
CA LEU A 478 -21.71 -6.07 43.21
C LEU A 478 -20.87 -4.84 42.89
N LEU A 479 -20.46 -4.09 43.92
CA LEU A 479 -19.56 -2.94 43.76
C LEU A 479 -18.18 -3.37 43.25
N ILE A 480 -17.61 -4.45 43.80
CA ILE A 480 -16.33 -5.00 43.33
C ILE A 480 -16.42 -5.43 41.86
N ALA A 481 -17.51 -6.11 41.48
CA ALA A 481 -17.73 -6.52 40.09
C ALA A 481 -17.83 -5.31 39.13
N LEU A 482 -18.45 -4.22 39.58
CA LEU A 482 -18.50 -2.96 38.84
C LEU A 482 -17.10 -2.32 38.71
N ILE A 483 -16.34 -2.23 39.81
CA ILE A 483 -14.99 -1.65 39.82
C ILE A 483 -14.05 -2.45 38.90
N ILE A 484 -14.12 -3.78 38.92
CA ILE A 484 -13.29 -4.65 38.08
C ILE A 484 -13.59 -4.49 36.58
N THR A 485 -14.86 -4.24 36.24
CA THR A 485 -15.28 -4.08 34.84
C THR A 485 -15.05 -2.67 34.28
N THR A 486 -15.04 -1.66 35.15
CA THR A 486 -14.93 -0.23 34.76
C THR A 486 -13.68 0.10 33.94
N PRO A 487 -12.45 -0.35 34.28
CA PRO A 487 -11.26 -0.08 33.46
C PRO A 487 -11.39 -0.57 32.02
N THR A 488 -11.99 -1.76 31.81
CA THR A 488 -12.16 -2.33 30.46
C THR A 488 -13.14 -1.48 29.63
N LEU A 489 -14.20 -0.98 30.26
CA LEU A 489 -15.14 -0.05 29.64
C LEU A 489 -14.46 1.28 29.29
N TYR A 490 -13.65 1.82 30.21
CA TYR A 490 -12.90 3.05 29.99
C TYR A 490 -11.93 2.94 28.81
N TYR A 491 -11.12 1.87 28.76
CA TYR A 491 -10.20 1.64 27.64
C TYR A 491 -10.93 1.50 26.31
N SER A 492 -12.09 0.84 26.28
CA SER A 492 -12.88 0.70 25.04
C SER A 492 -13.42 2.04 24.54
N VAL A 493 -13.80 2.94 25.46
CA VAL A 493 -14.21 4.31 25.13
C VAL A 493 -13.02 5.14 24.62
N GLN A 494 -11.83 4.97 25.19
CA GLN A 494 -10.60 5.62 24.71
C GLN A 494 -10.20 5.13 23.32
N ALA A 495 -10.33 3.82 23.04
CA ALA A 495 -10.07 3.26 21.72
C ALA A 495 -11.01 3.84 20.65
N ALA A 496 -12.25 4.15 21.01
CA ALA A 496 -13.22 4.81 20.14
C ALA A 496 -12.83 6.26 19.76
N TYR A 497 -11.95 6.89 20.53
CA TYR A 497 -11.48 8.26 20.29
C TYR A 497 -10.41 8.37 19.19
N ALA A 498 -9.96 7.25 18.62
CA ALA A 498 -8.96 7.22 17.58
C ALA A 498 -9.39 8.05 16.34
N PRO A 499 -8.46 8.81 15.72
CA PRO A 499 -8.75 9.57 14.51
C PRO A 499 -9.00 8.67 13.31
N THR A 500 -9.83 9.15 12.37
CA THR A 500 -10.01 8.50 11.06
C THR A 500 -8.69 8.53 10.29
N THR A 501 -8.30 7.43 9.64
CA THR A 501 -6.95 7.31 9.08
C THR A 501 -6.60 8.38 8.06
N ILE A 502 -7.53 8.80 7.20
CA ILE A 502 -7.28 9.85 6.21
C ILE A 502 -6.97 11.21 6.88
N ALA A 503 -7.57 11.48 8.05
CA ALA A 503 -7.36 12.74 8.78
C ALA A 503 -5.94 12.83 9.36
N THR A 504 -5.27 11.69 9.55
CA THR A 504 -3.89 11.61 10.02
C THR A 504 -2.92 10.99 9.03
N SER A 505 -3.28 10.90 7.74
CA SER A 505 -2.42 10.31 6.69
C SER A 505 -1.95 8.89 7.03
N SER A 506 -2.82 8.09 7.66
CA SER A 506 -2.55 6.74 8.17
C SER A 506 -1.51 6.65 9.30
N ILE A 507 -1.18 7.77 9.94
CA ILE A 507 -0.31 7.78 11.12
C ILE A 507 -1.17 7.45 12.35
N PRO A 508 -0.84 6.40 13.13
CA PRO A 508 -1.65 5.93 14.26
C PRO A 508 -1.43 6.77 15.53
N VAL A 509 -1.39 8.09 15.39
CA VAL A 509 -1.17 9.04 16.48
C VAL A 509 -2.31 10.05 16.48
N ALA A 510 -3.02 10.14 17.61
CA ALA A 510 -3.98 11.21 17.82
C ALA A 510 -3.22 12.53 18.04
N PRO A 511 -3.38 13.55 17.18
CA PRO A 511 -2.72 14.83 17.40
C PRO A 511 -3.22 15.46 18.71
N THR A 512 -2.30 15.94 19.54
CA THR A 512 -2.58 16.61 20.81
C THR A 512 -2.38 18.12 20.68
N GLY A 513 -3.23 18.92 21.33
CA GLY A 513 -3.13 20.40 21.33
C GLY A 513 -3.91 21.11 20.21
N SER A 514 -3.48 22.32 19.84
CA SER A 514 -4.13 23.18 18.83
C SER A 514 -4.01 22.65 17.38
N ASP A 515 -3.10 21.72 17.13
CA ASP A 515 -2.77 21.22 15.79
C ASP A 515 -3.51 19.91 15.45
N ALA A 516 -4.83 19.87 15.65
CA ALA A 516 -5.66 18.70 15.33
C ALA A 516 -5.59 18.28 13.85
N ARG A 517 -5.12 19.17 12.96
CA ARG A 517 -4.96 18.93 11.51
C ARG A 517 -3.52 18.71 11.06
N ARG A 518 -2.60 18.44 12.01
CA ARG A 518 -1.17 18.35 11.72
C ARG A 518 -0.82 17.40 10.58
N TYR A 519 -1.51 16.28 10.44
CA TYR A 519 -1.09 15.17 9.56
C TYR A 519 -2.01 14.98 8.34
N GLN A 520 -2.52 16.04 7.73
CA GLN A 520 -3.43 15.96 6.56
C GLN A 520 -2.72 15.86 5.19
N ASP A 521 -1.45 15.43 5.18
CA ASP A 521 -0.60 15.35 3.99
C ASP A 521 -1.20 14.57 2.82
N TRP A 522 -1.78 13.38 3.07
CA TRP A 522 -2.44 12.57 2.04
C TRP A 522 -3.68 13.26 1.46
N MET A 523 -4.50 13.88 2.30
CA MET A 523 -5.68 14.62 1.83
C MET A 523 -5.28 15.76 0.90
N HIS A 524 -4.26 16.54 1.28
CA HIS A 524 -3.76 17.64 0.44
C HIS A 524 -3.18 17.12 -0.88
N ALA A 525 -2.41 16.03 -0.85
CA ALA A 525 -1.85 15.43 -2.06
C ALA A 525 -2.94 14.91 -3.01
N LEU A 526 -3.99 14.26 -2.48
CA LEU A 526 -5.10 13.73 -3.27
C LEU A 526 -5.95 14.84 -3.90
N MET A 527 -6.22 15.91 -3.16
CA MET A 527 -6.91 17.09 -3.70
C MET A 527 -6.07 17.79 -4.77
N TRP A 528 -4.77 17.96 -4.52
CA TRP A 528 -3.86 18.52 -5.52
C TRP A 528 -3.82 17.67 -6.80
N MET A 529 -3.74 16.34 -6.67
CA MET A 529 -3.78 15.42 -7.81
C MET A 529 -5.07 15.56 -8.61
N LYS A 530 -6.20 15.72 -7.92
CA LYS A 530 -7.50 15.88 -8.55
C LYS A 530 -7.57 17.12 -9.44
N GLU A 531 -7.07 18.24 -8.93
CA GLU A 531 -7.21 19.56 -9.54
C GLU A 531 -6.12 19.88 -10.57
N ASN A 532 -4.92 19.30 -10.43
CA ASN A 532 -3.75 19.69 -11.23
C ASN A 532 -3.31 18.64 -12.24
N LEU A 533 -3.62 17.35 -12.04
CA LEU A 533 -3.24 16.31 -12.99
C LEU A 533 -4.28 16.13 -14.10
N PRO A 534 -3.86 15.82 -15.34
CA PRO A 534 -4.77 15.44 -16.42
C PRO A 534 -5.72 14.28 -16.04
N GLU A 535 -6.90 14.21 -16.65
CA GLU A 535 -7.90 13.16 -16.37
C GLU A 535 -7.39 11.74 -16.69
N ASP A 536 -6.55 11.60 -17.69
CA ASP A 536 -5.95 10.33 -18.11
C ASP A 536 -4.65 9.99 -17.37
N ALA A 537 -4.24 10.83 -16.40
CA ALA A 537 -3.01 10.62 -15.66
C ALA A 537 -3.03 9.30 -14.89
N VAL A 538 -1.98 8.50 -15.12
CA VAL A 538 -1.71 7.24 -14.45
C VAL A 538 -0.72 7.49 -13.32
N VAL A 539 -1.14 7.20 -12.09
CA VAL A 539 -0.36 7.38 -10.86
C VAL A 539 0.19 6.03 -10.40
N PHE A 540 1.52 5.96 -10.32
CA PHE A 540 2.25 4.83 -9.76
C PHE A 540 2.45 5.01 -8.27
N SER A 541 1.97 4.06 -7.47
CA SER A 541 2.08 4.07 -6.01
C SER A 541 2.19 2.64 -5.48
N TRP A 542 2.50 2.50 -4.20
CA TRP A 542 2.26 1.23 -3.52
C TRP A 542 0.75 0.90 -3.49
N TRP A 543 0.42 -0.39 -3.39
CA TRP A 543 -0.94 -0.90 -3.60
C TRP A 543 -1.93 -0.43 -2.51
N ASP A 544 -1.45 -0.17 -1.29
CA ASP A 544 -2.24 0.35 -0.16
C ASP A 544 -3.07 1.60 -0.54
N TYR A 545 -2.49 2.51 -1.34
CA TYR A 545 -3.06 3.84 -1.62
C TYR A 545 -4.00 3.87 -2.82
N GLY A 546 -4.16 2.77 -3.56
CA GLY A 546 -4.89 2.75 -4.83
C GLY A 546 -6.36 3.17 -4.71
N TYR A 547 -7.04 2.81 -3.62
CA TYR A 547 -8.43 3.24 -3.38
C TYR A 547 -8.55 4.74 -3.10
N TRP A 548 -7.59 5.34 -2.40
CA TRP A 548 -7.58 6.79 -2.19
C TRP A 548 -7.36 7.54 -3.50
N ILE A 549 -6.42 7.09 -4.32
CA ILE A 549 -6.12 7.71 -5.63
C ILE A 549 -7.33 7.63 -6.55
N THR A 550 -7.98 6.46 -6.64
CA THR A 550 -9.12 6.28 -7.55
C THR A 550 -10.41 6.90 -7.04
N ALA A 551 -10.69 6.89 -5.73
CA ALA A 551 -11.94 7.41 -5.18
C ALA A 551 -11.91 8.90 -4.85
N ILE A 552 -10.78 9.44 -4.37
CA ILE A 552 -10.66 10.84 -3.96
C ILE A 552 -10.08 11.70 -5.09
N ALA A 553 -8.91 11.30 -5.61
CA ALA A 553 -8.21 12.07 -6.65
C ALA A 553 -8.78 11.86 -8.06
N ASP A 554 -9.59 10.81 -8.24
CA ASP A 554 -10.22 10.44 -9.53
C ASP A 554 -9.16 10.28 -10.64
N LYS A 555 -8.10 9.50 -10.32
CA LYS A 555 -6.98 9.19 -11.22
C LYS A 555 -6.77 7.69 -11.32
N ARG A 556 -6.08 7.25 -12.39
CA ARG A 556 -5.84 5.83 -12.64
C ARG A 556 -4.72 5.30 -11.73
N SER A 557 -4.92 4.14 -11.11
CA SER A 557 -3.90 3.45 -10.31
C SER A 557 -3.52 2.11 -10.92
N LEU A 558 -2.25 1.72 -10.77
CA LEU A 558 -1.77 0.41 -11.25
C LEU A 558 -2.22 -0.73 -10.34
N ALA A 559 -2.27 -0.52 -9.03
CA ALA A 559 -2.73 -1.52 -8.08
C ALA A 559 -3.60 -0.85 -7.01
N ASP A 560 -4.34 -1.68 -6.28
CA ASP A 560 -5.16 -1.26 -5.16
C ASP A 560 -5.21 -2.33 -4.05
N ASN A 561 -5.92 -2.02 -2.96
CA ASN A 561 -6.05 -2.87 -1.78
C ASN A 561 -6.74 -4.21 -2.06
N GLY A 562 -7.39 -4.38 -3.22
CA GLY A 562 -8.04 -5.63 -3.62
C GLY A 562 -7.04 -6.75 -3.92
N THR A 563 -5.78 -6.42 -4.24
CA THR A 563 -4.68 -7.39 -4.49
C THR A 563 -5.02 -8.50 -5.50
N ILE A 564 -5.86 -8.22 -6.50
CA ILE A 564 -6.40 -9.22 -7.43
C ILE A 564 -5.32 -9.86 -8.33
N ASN A 565 -4.23 -9.13 -8.63
CA ASN A 565 -3.12 -9.61 -9.46
C ASN A 565 -1.77 -9.41 -8.73
N SER A 566 -1.29 -10.49 -8.10
CA SER A 566 -0.02 -10.49 -7.35
C SER A 566 1.21 -10.25 -8.23
N THR A 567 1.19 -10.70 -9.49
CA THR A 567 2.30 -10.49 -10.42
C THR A 567 2.50 -9.01 -10.74
N GLN A 568 1.43 -8.24 -10.92
CA GLN A 568 1.56 -6.80 -11.15
C GLN A 568 2.06 -6.07 -9.90
N ILE A 569 1.62 -6.44 -8.70
CA ILE A 569 2.16 -5.89 -7.44
C ILE A 569 3.65 -6.22 -7.32
N ALA A 570 4.07 -7.43 -7.68
CA ALA A 570 5.49 -7.80 -7.69
C ALA A 570 6.30 -6.95 -8.69
N VAL A 571 5.72 -6.61 -9.85
CA VAL A 571 6.35 -5.68 -10.81
C VAL A 571 6.48 -4.27 -10.23
N ILE A 572 5.45 -3.76 -9.55
CA ILE A 572 5.50 -2.46 -8.84
C ILE A 572 6.62 -2.48 -7.79
N ALA A 573 6.68 -3.54 -6.98
CA ALA A 573 7.68 -3.73 -5.94
C ALA A 573 9.11 -3.74 -6.50
N VAL A 574 9.35 -4.51 -7.56
CA VAL A 574 10.65 -4.55 -8.25
C VAL A 574 11.00 -3.19 -8.85
N THR A 575 10.02 -2.48 -9.41
CA THR A 575 10.25 -1.17 -10.03
C THR A 575 10.71 -0.13 -8.99
N PHE A 576 10.07 -0.08 -7.82
CA PHE A 576 10.51 0.77 -6.70
C PHE A 576 11.94 0.45 -6.24
N LEU A 577 12.31 -0.84 -6.23
CA LEU A 577 13.63 -1.31 -5.78
C LEU A 577 14.67 -1.44 -6.92
N SER A 578 14.34 -1.00 -8.13
CA SER A 578 15.22 -1.00 -9.30
C SER A 578 15.96 0.33 -9.42
N ASN A 579 17.06 0.35 -10.18
CA ASN A 579 17.70 1.62 -10.56
C ASN A 579 16.85 2.33 -11.63
N GLU A 580 17.06 3.64 -11.81
CA GLU A 580 16.28 4.44 -12.79
C GLU A 580 16.33 3.86 -14.21
N SER A 581 17.51 3.41 -14.67
CA SER A 581 17.68 2.80 -15.99
C SER A 581 16.85 1.52 -16.21
N GLN A 582 16.50 0.82 -15.13
CA GLN A 582 15.67 -0.38 -15.16
C GLN A 582 14.20 -0.07 -14.89
N ALA A 583 13.91 0.93 -14.05
CA ALA A 583 12.56 1.34 -13.69
C ALA A 583 11.86 2.05 -14.85
N ILE A 584 12.55 2.95 -15.57
CA ILE A 584 11.94 3.78 -16.63
C ILE A 584 11.29 2.97 -17.76
N PRO A 585 11.91 1.90 -18.30
CA PRO A 585 11.25 1.03 -19.27
C PRO A 585 9.96 0.38 -18.75
N ILE A 586 9.91 0.04 -17.46
CA ILE A 586 8.73 -0.55 -16.83
C ILE A 586 7.62 0.50 -16.66
N LEU A 587 7.97 1.70 -16.17
CA LEU A 587 7.05 2.83 -16.06
C LEU A 587 6.46 3.19 -17.44
N LYS A 588 7.29 3.22 -18.48
CA LYS A 588 6.88 3.50 -19.86
C LYS A 588 5.90 2.44 -20.38
N ARG A 589 6.13 1.15 -20.07
CA ARG A 589 5.22 0.05 -20.44
C ARG A 589 3.81 0.23 -19.89
N TYR A 590 3.68 0.84 -18.70
CA TYR A 590 2.40 1.12 -18.05
C TYR A 590 1.90 2.54 -18.29
N ASN A 591 2.50 3.31 -19.20
CA ASN A 591 2.19 4.72 -19.46
C ASN A 591 2.06 5.55 -18.16
N VAL A 592 2.95 5.31 -17.18
CA VAL A 592 2.93 6.05 -15.92
C VAL A 592 3.24 7.51 -16.19
N THR A 593 2.41 8.41 -15.67
CA THR A 593 2.64 9.85 -15.78
C THR A 593 3.24 10.43 -14.51
N HIS A 594 2.79 9.94 -13.34
CA HIS A 594 3.17 10.45 -12.04
C HIS A 594 3.45 9.31 -11.07
N ILE A 595 4.28 9.56 -10.07
CA ILE A 595 4.58 8.64 -8.96
C ILE A 595 4.23 9.32 -7.65
N ALA A 596 3.46 8.65 -6.81
CA ALA A 596 3.17 9.08 -5.44
C ALA A 596 4.01 8.24 -4.45
N VAL A 597 4.74 8.93 -3.57
CA VAL A 597 5.56 8.30 -2.52
C VAL A 597 5.17 8.90 -1.16
N PHE A 598 4.92 8.04 -0.18
CA PHE A 598 4.72 8.43 1.21
C PHE A 598 5.88 7.98 2.10
N ALA A 599 6.53 8.93 2.77
CA ALA A 599 7.64 8.66 3.67
C ALA A 599 7.55 9.57 4.90
N THR A 600 7.52 8.97 6.08
CA THR A 600 7.39 9.70 7.34
C THR A 600 8.75 9.89 8.01
N TRP A 601 9.22 11.14 8.13
CA TRP A 601 10.56 11.45 8.64
C TRP A 601 10.58 12.64 9.60
N THR A 602 11.67 12.75 10.35
CA THR A 602 12.01 13.90 11.18
C THR A 602 13.52 14.13 11.15
N LYS A 603 13.97 15.32 11.56
CA LYS A 603 15.39 15.61 11.79
C LYS A 603 15.67 15.58 13.29
N ASP A 604 16.70 14.86 13.66
CA ASP A 604 17.25 14.93 15.02
C ASP A 604 17.95 16.28 15.25
N GLU A 605 18.31 16.60 16.50
CA GLU A 605 18.99 17.85 16.88
C GLU A 605 20.31 18.06 16.11
N LYS A 606 20.94 16.97 15.65
CA LYS A 606 22.16 16.96 14.83
C LYS A 606 21.91 17.09 13.32
N GLY A 607 20.66 17.25 12.90
CA GLY A 607 20.27 17.33 11.49
C GLY A 607 20.16 15.99 10.75
N THR A 608 20.40 14.87 11.44
CA THR A 608 20.27 13.52 10.87
C THR A 608 18.82 13.16 10.61
N VAL A 609 18.53 12.60 9.43
CA VAL A 609 17.17 12.15 9.07
C VAL A 609 16.86 10.85 9.80
N LYS A 610 15.71 10.81 10.49
CA LYS A 610 15.17 9.61 11.15
C LYS A 610 13.76 9.35 10.65
N PHE A 611 13.45 8.10 10.36
CA PHE A 611 12.13 7.68 9.87
C PHE A 611 11.21 7.23 11.00
N TYR A 612 9.92 7.57 10.90
CA TYR A 612 8.89 7.06 11.82
C TYR A 612 8.41 5.66 11.44
N GLY A 613 8.50 5.30 10.15
CA GLY A 613 8.24 3.96 9.66
C GLY A 613 6.78 3.63 9.33
N TYR A 614 5.97 4.63 8.93
CA TYR A 614 4.55 4.42 8.60
C TYR A 614 4.26 4.35 7.10
N GLY A 615 5.18 4.76 6.23
CA GLY A 615 5.04 4.72 4.78
C GLY A 615 6.00 3.75 4.10
N GLU A 616 6.34 4.07 2.86
CA GLU A 616 7.29 3.34 2.01
C GLU A 616 8.69 3.28 2.63
N ASP A 617 9.01 4.21 3.55
CA ASP A 617 10.24 4.23 4.36
C ASP A 617 10.43 2.97 5.22
N ASN A 618 9.35 2.26 5.56
CA ASN A 618 9.40 0.97 6.24
C ASN A 618 8.77 -0.16 5.42
N LYS A 619 7.89 0.13 4.45
CA LYS A 619 7.25 -0.92 3.64
C LYS A 619 8.16 -1.50 2.55
N TRP A 620 9.29 -0.86 2.23
CA TRP A 620 10.20 -1.34 1.18
C TRP A 620 10.70 -2.78 1.38
N TYR A 621 10.83 -3.28 2.63
CA TYR A 621 11.25 -4.67 2.83
C TYR A 621 10.17 -5.68 2.40
N TRP A 622 8.88 -5.30 2.49
CA TRP A 622 7.80 -6.10 1.91
C TRP A 622 7.84 -6.07 0.39
N MET A 623 8.19 -4.93 -0.20
CA MET A 623 8.42 -4.84 -1.65
C MET A 623 9.53 -5.82 -2.05
N ALA A 624 10.61 -5.92 -1.28
CA ALA A 624 11.70 -6.85 -1.55
C ALA A 624 11.24 -8.31 -1.44
N LYS A 625 10.46 -8.67 -0.40
CA LYS A 625 9.91 -10.02 -0.24
C LYS A 625 8.90 -10.39 -1.35
N ILE A 626 7.99 -9.49 -1.71
CA ILE A 626 6.95 -9.73 -2.73
C ILE A 626 7.56 -9.78 -4.13
N GLY A 627 8.53 -8.90 -4.41
CA GLY A 627 9.23 -8.87 -5.69
C GLY A 627 10.25 -10.00 -5.88
N ASN A 628 10.58 -10.75 -4.84
CA ASN A 628 11.65 -11.76 -4.89
C ASN A 628 11.36 -12.87 -5.90
N GLY A 629 12.29 -13.12 -6.82
CA GLY A 629 12.16 -14.12 -7.88
C GLY A 629 11.38 -13.65 -9.11
N THR A 630 10.90 -12.41 -9.13
CA THR A 630 10.14 -11.85 -10.26
C THR A 630 11.05 -11.58 -11.45
N THR A 631 10.56 -11.91 -12.64
CA THR A 631 11.28 -11.67 -13.91
C THR A 631 10.58 -10.59 -14.71
N VAL A 632 11.28 -9.50 -15.00
CA VAL A 632 10.77 -8.37 -15.78
C VAL A 632 11.76 -8.04 -16.89
N ASN A 633 11.29 -7.94 -18.13
CA ASN A 633 12.10 -7.65 -19.31
C ASN A 633 13.33 -8.58 -19.46
N GLY A 634 13.19 -9.87 -19.12
CA GLY A 634 14.27 -10.87 -19.19
C GLY A 634 15.29 -10.79 -18.05
N VAL A 635 15.13 -9.86 -17.10
CA VAL A 635 15.95 -9.73 -15.90
C VAL A 635 15.20 -10.34 -14.71
N LYS A 636 15.82 -11.30 -14.02
CA LYS A 636 15.31 -11.87 -12.78
C LYS A 636 15.87 -11.11 -11.58
N TYR A 637 14.98 -10.66 -10.70
CA TYR A 637 15.29 -9.91 -9.50
C TYR A 637 15.23 -10.81 -8.28
N ASN A 638 16.35 -10.99 -7.59
CA ASN A 638 16.40 -11.71 -6.33
C ASN A 638 16.85 -10.77 -5.20
N PHE A 639 16.13 -10.78 -4.10
CA PHE A 639 16.45 -10.00 -2.91
C PHE A 639 16.81 -10.94 -1.78
N TYR A 640 17.85 -10.58 -1.05
CA TYR A 640 18.35 -11.38 0.04
C TYR A 640 18.68 -10.49 1.23
N GLN A 641 18.50 -11.06 2.42
CA GLN A 641 18.76 -10.41 3.70
C GLN A 641 20.05 -10.98 4.30
N ARG A 642 20.92 -10.10 4.81
CA ARG A 642 22.09 -10.47 5.61
C ARG A 642 22.13 -9.64 6.87
N THR A 643 22.21 -10.29 8.02
CA THR A 643 22.44 -9.61 9.30
C THR A 643 23.93 -9.41 9.49
N VAL A 644 24.37 -8.16 9.69
CA VAL A 644 25.76 -7.79 9.96
C VAL A 644 25.77 -7.01 11.28
N GLY A 645 26.19 -7.66 12.37
CA GLY A 645 26.08 -7.10 13.72
C GLY A 645 24.62 -6.92 14.15
N GLU A 646 24.26 -5.73 14.63
CA GLU A 646 22.88 -5.35 15.00
C GLU A 646 22.05 -4.85 13.79
N SER A 647 22.69 -4.66 12.62
CA SER A 647 22.04 -4.08 11.44
C SER A 647 21.66 -5.15 10.42
N THR A 648 20.45 -5.03 9.86
CA THR A 648 19.99 -5.89 8.78
C THR A 648 20.17 -5.18 7.44
N VAL A 649 20.94 -5.79 6.53
CA VAL A 649 21.23 -5.24 5.21
C VAL A 649 20.58 -6.12 4.13
N PHE A 650 20.01 -5.48 3.11
CA PHE A 650 19.44 -6.15 1.95
C PHE A 650 20.32 -5.95 0.72
N TYR A 651 20.50 -7.02 -0.04
CA TYR A 651 21.20 -7.02 -1.32
C TYR A 651 20.29 -7.51 -2.44
N ARG A 652 20.45 -6.89 -3.61
CA ARG A 652 19.72 -7.20 -4.83
C ARG A 652 20.67 -7.83 -5.83
N ILE A 653 20.36 -9.06 -6.24
CA ILE A 653 21.07 -9.78 -7.29
C ILE A 653 20.19 -9.81 -8.55
N LEU A 654 20.76 -9.34 -9.65
CA LEU A 654 20.12 -9.37 -10.96
C LEU A 654 20.73 -10.47 -11.81
N THR A 655 19.87 -11.33 -12.35
CA THR A 655 20.29 -12.46 -13.18
C THR A 655 19.65 -12.35 -14.57
N VAL A 656 20.46 -12.45 -15.62
CA VAL A 656 20.01 -12.51 -17.02
C VAL A 656 20.51 -13.81 -17.63
N ASN A 657 19.61 -14.63 -18.19
CA ASN A 657 19.94 -15.95 -18.76
C ASN A 657 20.77 -16.84 -17.82
N GLY A 658 20.47 -16.81 -16.52
CA GLY A 658 21.19 -17.60 -15.51
C GLY A 658 22.52 -17.02 -15.03
N LYS A 659 23.02 -15.91 -15.62
CA LYS A 659 24.27 -15.23 -15.20
C LYS A 659 23.97 -14.00 -14.35
N VAL A 660 24.74 -13.81 -13.27
CA VAL A 660 24.63 -12.62 -12.41
C VAL A 660 25.24 -11.41 -13.13
N VAL A 661 24.42 -10.37 -13.31
CA VAL A 661 24.79 -9.12 -13.99
C VAL A 661 25.09 -8.00 -13.00
N SER A 662 24.44 -8.01 -11.83
CA SER A 662 24.64 -7.00 -10.79
C SER A 662 24.38 -7.60 -9.41
N ASN A 663 25.16 -7.14 -8.44
CA ASN A 663 25.00 -7.45 -7.02
C ASN A 663 25.21 -6.16 -6.22
N ASN A 664 24.12 -5.47 -5.90
CA ASN A 664 24.16 -4.17 -5.23
C ASN A 664 23.48 -4.26 -3.86
N THR A 665 24.11 -3.66 -2.86
CA THR A 665 23.44 -3.37 -1.58
C THR A 665 22.40 -2.28 -1.81
N ILE A 666 21.19 -2.46 -1.29
CA ILE A 666 20.07 -1.51 -1.48
C ILE A 666 19.70 -0.74 -0.20
N THR A 667 20.29 -1.09 0.94
CA THR A 667 19.97 -0.48 2.24
C THR A 667 21.22 -0.18 3.04
N ASP A 668 21.17 0.92 3.77
CA ASP A 668 22.16 1.35 4.76
C ASP A 668 21.51 1.39 6.16
N PRO A 669 22.27 1.61 7.25
CA PRO A 669 21.69 1.69 8.60
C PRO A 669 20.59 2.76 8.77
N ASN A 670 20.55 3.74 7.87
CA ASN A 670 19.57 4.83 7.86
C ASN A 670 18.33 4.54 7.00
N GLY A 671 18.27 3.41 6.29
CA GLY A 671 17.15 3.04 5.41
C GLY A 671 17.58 2.71 3.98
N LEU A 672 16.71 2.99 3.01
CA LEU A 672 16.91 2.66 1.60
C LEU A 672 17.88 3.66 0.92
N ASN A 673 18.81 3.15 0.10
CA ASN A 673 19.80 3.98 -0.59
C ASN A 673 19.30 4.52 -1.94
N ASP A 674 20.04 5.50 -2.47
CA ASP A 674 19.77 6.18 -3.75
C ASP A 674 20.06 5.31 -5.00
N VAL A 675 20.64 4.12 -4.81
CA VAL A 675 20.77 3.10 -5.86
C VAL A 675 19.39 2.63 -6.32
N THR A 676 18.40 2.64 -5.41
CA THR A 676 17.00 2.33 -5.76
C THR A 676 16.22 3.58 -6.12
N MET A 677 15.26 3.43 -7.04
CA MET A 677 14.34 4.49 -7.44
C MET A 677 13.57 5.03 -6.23
N LEU A 678 13.03 4.16 -5.37
CA LEU A 678 12.31 4.59 -4.17
C LEU A 678 13.22 5.37 -3.21
N GLY A 679 14.43 4.90 -2.91
CA GLY A 679 15.33 5.57 -1.97
C GLY A 679 15.76 6.94 -2.52
N LYS A 680 16.03 7.01 -3.82
CA LYS A 680 16.32 8.26 -4.54
C LYS A 680 15.15 9.25 -4.45
N LEU A 681 13.93 8.81 -4.74
CA LEU A 681 12.72 9.65 -4.63
C LEU A 681 12.46 10.14 -3.20
N ILE A 682 12.68 9.30 -2.18
CA ILE A 682 12.54 9.72 -0.78
C ILE A 682 13.58 10.81 -0.46
N GLN A 683 14.85 10.60 -0.82
CA GLN A 683 15.91 11.57 -0.55
C GLN A 683 15.70 12.90 -1.28
N MET A 684 15.25 12.87 -2.55
CA MET A 684 14.89 14.06 -3.33
C MET A 684 13.79 14.87 -2.66
N GLY A 685 12.78 14.21 -2.07
CA GLY A 685 11.67 14.88 -1.39
C GLY A 685 12.08 15.52 -0.06
N ILE A 686 12.93 14.84 0.70
CA ILE A 686 13.43 15.31 2.00
C ILE A 686 14.44 16.44 1.82
N ASN A 687 15.43 16.25 0.94
CA ASN A 687 16.53 17.18 0.70
C ASN A 687 16.75 17.43 -0.82
N PRO A 688 16.05 18.41 -1.41
CA PRO A 688 16.09 18.66 -2.85
C PRO A 688 17.43 19.18 -3.39
N VAL A 689 18.38 19.54 -2.52
CA VAL A 689 19.71 20.05 -2.92
C VAL A 689 20.75 18.92 -3.08
N GLY A 690 20.51 17.75 -2.48
CA GLY A 690 21.52 16.68 -2.41
C GLY A 690 21.52 15.74 -3.62
N VAL A 691 20.36 15.13 -3.90
CA VAL A 691 20.20 14.08 -4.90
C VAL A 691 19.28 14.58 -6.00
N THR A 692 19.67 14.42 -7.26
CA THR A 692 18.89 14.83 -8.44
C THR A 692 18.64 13.66 -9.38
N SER A 693 17.58 13.76 -10.19
CA SER A 693 17.22 12.80 -11.22
C SER A 693 16.89 13.53 -12.50
N ASP A 694 17.37 13.02 -13.63
CA ASP A 694 17.00 13.53 -14.95
C ASP A 694 15.59 13.08 -15.36
N TYR A 695 15.12 11.96 -14.79
CA TYR A 695 13.85 11.32 -15.16
C TYR A 695 12.68 11.71 -14.27
N PHE A 696 12.92 12.16 -13.05
CA PHE A 696 11.85 12.46 -12.08
C PHE A 696 11.90 13.92 -11.67
N ARG A 697 10.77 14.62 -11.81
CA ARG A 697 10.60 16.00 -11.35
C ARG A 697 9.59 16.05 -10.21
N ASN A 698 9.98 16.58 -9.05
CA ASN A 698 9.04 16.82 -7.95
C ASN A 698 8.08 17.95 -8.35
N VAL A 699 6.77 17.66 -8.40
CA VAL A 699 5.72 18.61 -8.77
C VAL A 699 4.87 19.02 -7.57
N PHE A 700 4.86 18.23 -6.49
CA PHE A 700 4.16 18.53 -5.26
C PHE A 700 4.85 17.89 -4.05
N SER A 701 4.92 18.65 -2.96
CA SER A 701 5.34 18.16 -1.64
C SER A 701 4.35 18.66 -0.60
N SER A 702 3.89 17.76 0.27
CA SER A 702 2.94 18.10 1.32
C SER A 702 3.55 19.03 2.39
N VAL A 703 2.71 19.58 3.27
CA VAL A 703 3.12 20.57 4.29
C VAL A 703 4.22 20.03 5.22
N ASN A 704 4.08 18.79 5.69
CA ASN A 704 5.12 18.13 6.50
C ASN A 704 6.18 17.42 5.66
N ARG A 705 6.09 17.51 4.32
CA ARG A 705 6.90 16.74 3.38
C ARG A 705 6.85 15.24 3.65
N PHE A 706 5.64 14.70 3.84
CA PHE A 706 5.42 13.26 3.99
C PHE A 706 4.93 12.61 2.72
N VAL A 707 4.15 13.33 1.90
CA VAL A 707 3.68 12.84 0.61
C VAL A 707 4.32 13.67 -0.49
N PHE A 708 4.92 12.98 -1.44
CA PHE A 708 5.61 13.56 -2.59
C PHE A 708 4.99 13.03 -3.88
N ILE A 709 4.82 13.92 -4.86
CA ILE A 709 4.35 13.56 -6.19
C ILE A 709 5.43 13.97 -7.20
N TYR A 710 5.85 13.00 -8.00
CA TYR A 710 6.85 13.15 -9.04
C TYR A 710 6.23 12.95 -10.41
N GLU A 711 6.51 13.84 -11.33
CA GLU A 711 6.25 13.64 -12.76
C GLU A 711 7.36 12.79 -13.37
N VAL A 712 6.98 11.84 -14.23
CA VAL A 712 7.90 10.96 -14.95
C VAL A 712 8.20 11.53 -16.33
N LYS A 713 9.48 11.84 -16.59
CA LYS A 713 9.99 12.30 -17.88
C LYS A 713 10.59 11.13 -18.65
N TYR A 714 10.01 10.81 -19.80
CA TYR A 714 10.55 9.81 -20.72
C TYR A 714 11.54 10.46 -21.69
N LEU A 715 12.78 10.65 -21.24
CA LEU A 715 13.83 11.25 -22.06
C LEU A 715 14.18 10.35 -23.25
N LYS A 716 14.26 10.93 -24.44
CA LYS A 716 14.81 10.28 -25.64
C LYS A 716 16.34 10.31 -25.57
N LYS A 717 17.03 9.31 -26.12
CA LYS A 717 18.48 9.43 -26.32
C LYS A 717 18.76 10.13 -27.63
N ALA A 718 19.83 10.92 -27.63
CA ALA A 718 20.42 11.43 -28.86
C ALA A 718 21.71 10.70 -29.16
N ILE A 719 22.00 10.57 -30.45
CA ILE A 719 23.19 9.92 -30.99
C ILE A 719 23.97 10.98 -31.77
N ILE A 720 25.28 10.97 -31.57
CA ILE A 720 26.21 11.83 -32.32
C ILE A 720 27.15 10.94 -33.12
N ASP A 721 26.98 10.95 -34.42
CA ASP A 721 28.00 10.45 -35.34
C ASP A 721 29.05 11.53 -35.53
N PHE A 722 30.32 11.16 -35.38
CA PHE A 722 31.44 12.10 -35.42
C PHE A 722 32.64 11.50 -36.15
N GLU A 723 33.10 12.23 -37.15
CA GLU A 723 34.23 11.86 -38.00
C GLU A 723 35.16 13.06 -38.20
N LEU A 724 36.45 12.75 -38.29
CA LEU A 724 37.49 13.69 -38.69
C LEU A 724 37.88 13.36 -40.12
N ASP A 725 38.08 14.37 -40.95
CA ASP A 725 38.55 14.19 -42.33
C ASP A 725 39.95 13.56 -42.40
N LYS A 726 40.77 13.73 -41.34
CA LYS A 726 42.12 13.20 -41.21
C LYS A 726 42.42 12.77 -39.76
N SER A 727 43.20 11.70 -39.60
CA SER A 727 43.70 11.21 -38.31
C SER A 727 45.08 11.75 -37.92
N SER A 728 45.75 12.45 -38.83
CA SER A 728 47.04 13.10 -38.61
C SER A 728 47.13 14.40 -39.41
N MET A 729 47.71 15.44 -38.83
CA MET A 729 47.93 16.74 -39.47
C MET A 729 49.31 17.29 -39.14
N VAL A 730 49.85 18.16 -40.00
CA VAL A 730 51.08 18.90 -39.70
C VAL A 730 50.72 20.19 -38.96
N PHE A 731 51.56 20.64 -38.02
CA PHE A 731 51.35 21.90 -37.31
C PHE A 731 51.15 23.08 -38.29
N GLY A 732 50.03 23.79 -38.13
CA GLY A 732 49.60 24.87 -39.03
C GLY A 732 48.52 24.48 -40.06
N GLU A 733 48.25 23.19 -40.24
CA GLU A 733 47.07 22.71 -40.98
C GLU A 733 45.81 22.72 -40.10
N SER A 734 44.64 22.81 -40.73
CA SER A 734 43.34 22.65 -40.05
C SER A 734 42.73 21.29 -40.35
N VAL A 735 42.12 20.67 -39.34
CA VAL A 735 41.30 19.45 -39.48
C VAL A 735 39.84 19.85 -39.62
N LYS A 736 39.12 19.21 -40.54
CA LYS A 736 37.66 19.34 -40.64
C LYS A 736 37.02 18.21 -39.85
N ALA A 737 36.12 18.54 -38.95
CA ALA A 737 35.24 17.53 -38.39
C ALA A 737 33.81 17.72 -38.85
N MET A 738 33.21 16.58 -39.11
CA MET A 738 31.84 16.44 -39.57
C MET A 738 31.12 15.51 -38.62
N GLY A 739 29.87 15.82 -38.36
CA GLY A 739 29.03 14.92 -37.59
C GLY A 739 27.57 15.17 -37.81
N ARG A 740 26.75 14.30 -37.23
CA ARG A 740 25.30 14.39 -37.28
C ARG A 740 24.71 14.06 -35.91
N LEU A 741 23.83 14.93 -35.43
CA LEU A 741 23.05 14.78 -34.22
C LEU A 741 21.61 14.39 -34.58
N TYR A 742 21.14 13.26 -34.06
CA TYR A 742 19.80 12.74 -34.29
C TYR A 742 19.30 11.95 -33.08
N ASP A 743 17.99 11.68 -33.00
CA ASP A 743 17.39 10.88 -31.94
C ASP A 743 17.38 9.37 -32.24
N GLU A 744 16.99 8.52 -31.27
CA GLU A 744 16.89 7.06 -31.46
C GLU A 744 15.93 6.65 -32.60
N GLU A 745 15.02 7.53 -33.02
CA GLU A 745 14.06 7.31 -34.12
C GLU A 745 14.62 7.77 -35.48
N GLY A 746 15.84 8.34 -35.50
CA GLY A 746 16.50 8.84 -36.71
C GLY A 746 16.13 10.28 -37.11
N ASN A 747 15.36 10.99 -36.28
CA ASN A 747 14.99 12.37 -36.53
C ASN A 747 16.18 13.30 -36.23
N ALA A 748 16.48 14.18 -37.18
CA ALA A 748 17.52 15.19 -37.01
C ALA A 748 17.17 16.20 -35.91
N LEU A 749 18.15 16.55 -35.07
CA LEU A 749 17.99 17.60 -34.07
C LEU A 749 18.61 18.90 -34.60
N GLU A 750 17.77 19.83 -35.04
CA GLU A 750 18.15 21.14 -35.58
C GLU A 750 18.38 22.19 -34.48
N GLY A 751 19.30 23.13 -34.71
CA GLY A 751 19.50 24.32 -33.86
C GLY A 751 20.11 24.01 -32.49
N LYS A 752 20.73 22.83 -32.34
CA LYS A 752 21.38 22.38 -31.10
C LYS A 752 22.88 22.69 -31.15
N GLN A 753 23.42 23.21 -30.04
CA GLN A 753 24.84 23.50 -29.89
C GLN A 753 25.64 22.27 -29.48
N VAL A 754 26.45 21.75 -30.39
CA VAL A 754 27.37 20.63 -30.18
C VAL A 754 28.75 21.19 -29.88
N THR A 755 29.33 20.77 -28.75
CA THR A 755 30.68 21.15 -28.35
C THR A 755 31.65 20.07 -28.75
N ILE A 756 32.69 20.45 -29.49
CA ILE A 756 33.80 19.56 -29.83
C ILE A 756 34.89 19.76 -28.78
N GLU A 757 35.28 18.66 -28.14
CA GLU A 757 36.24 18.65 -27.04
C GLU A 757 37.42 17.74 -27.38
N TYR A 758 38.60 18.06 -26.84
CA TYR A 758 39.80 17.25 -26.97
C TYR A 758 40.43 16.93 -25.63
N SER A 759 41.19 15.85 -25.58
CA SER A 759 41.92 15.39 -24.40
C SER A 759 43.33 14.96 -24.78
N MET A 760 44.32 15.38 -23.98
CA MET A 760 45.73 14.99 -24.13
C MET A 760 46.09 13.75 -23.29
N ASN A 761 45.26 13.38 -22.32
CA ASN A 761 45.45 12.27 -21.36
C ASN A 761 44.44 11.15 -21.57
N ARG A 762 44.18 10.80 -22.84
CA ARG A 762 43.32 9.67 -23.24
C ARG A 762 41.89 9.70 -22.64
N GLY A 763 41.35 10.89 -22.38
CA GLY A 763 39.96 11.10 -21.98
C GLY A 763 39.72 11.38 -20.50
N GLU A 764 40.78 11.55 -19.69
CA GLU A 764 40.66 11.92 -18.27
C GLU A 764 40.25 13.39 -18.07
N THR A 765 40.82 14.32 -18.85
CA THR A 765 40.42 15.75 -18.85
C THR A 765 40.09 16.22 -20.26
N TRP A 766 39.04 17.03 -20.39
CA TRP A 766 38.49 17.51 -21.65
C TRP A 766 38.57 19.03 -21.73
N ASN A 767 39.12 19.53 -22.84
CA ASN A 767 39.22 20.95 -23.16
C ASN A 767 38.30 21.26 -24.34
N LYS A 768 37.58 22.40 -24.29
CA LYS A 768 36.70 22.85 -25.36
C LYS A 768 37.52 23.36 -26.56
N LEU A 769 37.27 22.84 -27.77
CA LEU A 769 37.83 23.34 -29.03
C LEU A 769 36.93 24.41 -29.63
N VAL A 770 35.70 24.01 -29.96
CA VAL A 770 34.76 24.80 -30.74
C VAL A 770 33.35 24.35 -30.42
N GLU A 771 32.41 25.27 -30.52
CA GLU A 771 30.97 25.03 -30.37
C GLU A 771 30.31 25.30 -31.72
N VAL A 772 29.50 24.36 -32.17
CA VAL A 772 28.93 24.35 -33.52
C VAL A 772 27.44 24.11 -33.42
N GLU A 773 26.65 24.92 -34.12
CA GLU A 773 25.21 24.73 -34.21
C GLU A 773 24.86 23.74 -35.32
N THR A 774 23.91 22.86 -35.04
CA THR A 774 23.43 21.84 -35.97
C THR A 774 22.45 22.43 -36.99
N GLN A 775 22.60 22.02 -38.26
CA GLN A 775 21.75 22.43 -39.37
C GLN A 775 20.41 21.68 -39.37
N VAL A 776 19.50 22.03 -40.30
CA VAL A 776 18.16 21.41 -40.47
C VAL A 776 18.20 19.87 -40.54
N ASN A 777 19.25 19.31 -41.13
CA ASN A 777 19.46 17.86 -41.26
C ASN A 777 20.19 17.22 -40.05
N GLY A 778 20.44 18.00 -38.99
CA GLY A 778 21.18 17.63 -37.79
C GLY A 778 22.69 17.59 -37.98
N SER A 779 23.20 17.95 -39.17
CA SER A 779 24.64 17.92 -39.44
C SER A 779 25.36 19.14 -38.89
N PHE A 780 26.62 18.96 -38.51
CA PHE A 780 27.51 20.04 -38.09
C PHE A 780 28.89 19.85 -38.74
N LEU A 781 29.51 20.96 -39.12
CA LEU A 781 30.84 21.02 -39.73
C LEU A 781 31.63 22.13 -39.06
N SER A 782 32.87 21.84 -38.68
CA SER A 782 33.79 22.87 -38.19
C SER A 782 35.24 22.54 -38.53
N SER A 783 36.09 23.56 -38.50
CA SER A 783 37.51 23.45 -38.83
C SER A 783 38.35 24.21 -37.80
N TRP A 784 39.41 23.57 -37.32
CA TRP A 784 40.30 24.13 -36.30
C TRP A 784 41.72 23.57 -36.44
N GLY A 785 42.68 24.22 -35.79
CA GLY A 785 44.07 23.77 -35.69
C GLY A 785 44.45 23.51 -34.23
N LEU A 786 45.46 22.66 -34.03
CA LEU A 786 46.00 22.29 -32.71
C LEU A 786 47.53 22.35 -32.73
N ASN A 787 48.13 22.50 -31.55
CA ASN A 787 49.58 22.41 -31.36
C ASN A 787 50.07 20.97 -31.50
N VAL A 788 51.38 20.77 -31.70
CA VAL A 788 51.98 19.42 -31.78
C VAL A 788 51.63 18.59 -30.55
N GLY A 789 51.21 17.35 -30.77
CA GLY A 789 50.76 16.46 -29.70
C GLY A 789 49.89 15.31 -30.20
N SER A 790 49.59 14.38 -29.29
CA SER A 790 48.64 13.29 -29.52
C SER A 790 47.36 13.57 -28.74
N TYR A 791 46.23 13.56 -29.43
CA TYR A 791 44.94 13.95 -28.89
C TYR A 791 43.88 12.89 -29.15
N VAL A 792 42.89 12.82 -28.26
CA VAL A 792 41.60 12.21 -28.56
C VAL A 792 40.53 13.29 -28.60
N VAL A 793 39.65 13.23 -29.59
CA VAL A 793 38.61 14.23 -29.86
C VAL A 793 37.24 13.56 -29.81
N ARG A 794 36.25 14.26 -29.27
CA ARG A 794 34.83 13.86 -29.29
C ARG A 794 33.93 15.07 -29.53
N ALA A 795 32.74 14.81 -30.04
CA ALA A 795 31.63 15.74 -30.00
C ALA A 795 30.72 15.41 -28.82
N ARG A 796 30.26 16.44 -28.11
CA ARG A 796 29.38 16.34 -26.95
C ARG A 796 28.21 17.31 -27.10
N TRP A 797 27.01 16.83 -26.84
CA TRP A 797 25.82 17.65 -26.68
C TRP A 797 25.28 17.46 -25.26
N PRO A 798 25.04 18.54 -24.49
CA PRO A 798 24.57 18.44 -23.10
C PRO A 798 23.14 17.89 -22.95
N GLY A 799 22.42 17.66 -24.06
CA GLY A 799 21.02 17.27 -24.04
C GLY A 799 20.07 18.47 -24.01
N GLU A 800 18.77 18.20 -23.89
CA GLU A 800 17.73 19.21 -23.70
C GLU A 800 16.90 18.81 -22.49
N GLU A 801 16.84 19.67 -21.48
CA GLU A 801 16.20 19.37 -20.22
C GLU A 801 14.75 18.91 -20.42
N GLY A 802 14.43 17.71 -19.93
CA GLY A 802 13.10 17.13 -20.01
C GLY A 802 12.72 16.49 -21.34
N LYS A 803 13.57 16.53 -22.36
CA LYS A 803 13.33 15.87 -23.65
C LYS A 803 14.42 14.89 -24.06
N TYR A 804 15.69 15.28 -23.92
CA TYR A 804 16.83 14.50 -24.40
C TYR A 804 17.94 14.39 -23.36
N LEU A 805 18.52 13.19 -23.24
CA LEU A 805 19.74 12.97 -22.45
C LEU A 805 20.96 13.58 -23.14
N GLU A 806 22.03 13.80 -22.36
CA GLU A 806 23.33 14.14 -22.93
C GLU A 806 23.81 13.04 -23.90
N ALA A 807 24.50 13.47 -24.95
CA ALA A 807 25.04 12.58 -25.96
C ALA A 807 26.52 12.90 -26.16
N SER A 808 27.34 11.85 -26.27
CA SER A 808 28.75 11.98 -26.64
C SER A 808 29.08 11.00 -27.74
N SER A 809 29.90 11.44 -28.69
CA SER A 809 30.35 10.61 -29.80
C SER A 809 31.41 9.61 -29.36
N GLN A 810 31.71 8.65 -30.24
CA GLN A 810 32.92 7.85 -30.10
C GLN A 810 34.18 8.71 -30.13
N LEU A 811 35.24 8.24 -29.46
CA LEU A 811 36.54 8.90 -29.45
C LEU A 811 37.27 8.71 -30.77
N ARG A 812 37.85 9.80 -31.30
CA ARG A 812 38.70 9.77 -32.50
C ARG A 812 40.11 10.25 -32.16
N GLY A 813 41.12 9.49 -32.57
CA GLY A 813 42.52 9.88 -32.38
C GLY A 813 42.97 10.91 -33.42
N LEU A 814 43.73 11.90 -32.98
CA LEU A 814 44.33 12.92 -33.84
C LEU A 814 45.78 13.16 -33.42
N ASN A 815 46.73 12.93 -34.33
CA ASN A 815 48.14 13.24 -34.11
C ASN A 815 48.56 14.48 -34.90
N VAL A 816 49.08 15.49 -34.20
CA VAL A 816 49.66 16.67 -34.81
C VAL A 816 51.17 16.51 -34.82
N THR A 817 51.76 16.35 -36.00
CA THR A 817 53.20 16.22 -36.18
C THR A 817 53.86 17.56 -36.40
N VAL A 818 55.15 17.62 -36.05
CA VAL A 818 56.02 18.79 -36.16
C VAL A 818 56.09 19.29 -37.62
N ALA A 819 56.04 20.60 -37.82
CA ALA A 819 56.16 21.22 -39.14
C ALA A 819 57.62 21.46 -39.54
N ASN A 820 57.94 21.31 -40.84
CA ASN A 820 59.26 21.65 -41.35
C ASN A 820 59.37 23.15 -41.65
N VAL A 821 60.52 23.73 -41.31
CA VAL A 821 60.87 25.12 -41.63
C VAL A 821 62.16 25.07 -42.44
N THR A 822 62.20 25.78 -43.57
CA THR A 822 63.45 25.96 -44.33
C THR A 822 64.22 27.16 -43.80
N LEU A 823 65.55 27.06 -43.78
CA LEU A 823 66.47 28.09 -43.31
C LEU A 823 67.40 28.50 -44.46
N THR A 824 67.55 29.81 -44.67
CA THR A 824 68.44 30.37 -45.69
C THR A 824 69.55 31.18 -45.03
N CYS A 825 70.76 31.13 -45.59
CA CYS A 825 71.90 31.93 -45.13
C CYS A 825 72.31 32.88 -46.26
N THR A 826 72.47 34.15 -45.91
CA THR A 826 72.86 35.23 -46.83
C THR A 826 74.05 36.00 -46.27
N LEU A 827 74.96 36.39 -47.16
CA LEU A 827 76.15 37.16 -46.84
C LEU A 827 76.00 38.56 -47.45
N SER A 828 76.35 39.59 -46.67
CA SER A 828 76.40 40.96 -47.19
C SER A 828 77.45 41.15 -48.29
N LYS A 829 78.54 40.37 -48.27
CA LYS A 829 79.59 40.31 -49.30
C LYS A 829 80.20 38.90 -49.35
N GLU A 830 80.47 38.39 -50.55
CA GLU A 830 81.09 37.05 -50.75
C GLU A 830 82.63 37.13 -50.89
N LEU A 831 83.18 38.33 -51.11
CA LEU A 831 84.62 38.60 -51.16
C LEU A 831 84.94 39.77 -50.23
N ILE A 832 85.83 39.56 -49.26
CA ILE A 832 86.26 40.61 -48.33
C ILE A 832 87.79 40.60 -48.15
N LYS A 833 88.36 41.77 -47.80
CA LYS A 833 89.79 41.87 -47.44
C LYS A 833 90.00 41.51 -45.97
N SER A 834 91.10 40.82 -45.66
CA SER A 834 91.48 40.45 -44.30
C SER A 834 91.33 41.62 -43.31
N GLY A 835 90.61 41.39 -42.20
CA GLY A 835 90.30 42.40 -41.18
C GLY A 835 88.97 43.15 -41.34
N SER A 836 88.25 42.99 -42.45
CA SER A 836 86.92 43.58 -42.68
C SER A 836 85.79 42.77 -42.03
N LEU A 837 84.71 43.44 -41.63
CA LEU A 837 83.49 42.79 -41.11
C LEU A 837 82.59 42.32 -42.26
N VAL A 838 81.92 41.19 -42.07
CA VAL A 838 80.84 40.68 -42.92
C VAL A 838 79.60 40.42 -42.08
N ASN A 839 78.46 40.91 -42.55
CA ASN A 839 77.18 40.60 -41.93
C ASN A 839 76.65 39.30 -42.54
N VAL A 840 76.41 38.33 -41.68
CA VAL A 840 75.82 37.03 -42.03
C VAL A 840 74.42 37.00 -41.46
N THR A 841 73.42 36.78 -42.31
CA THR A 841 72.02 36.71 -41.92
C THR A 841 71.45 35.33 -42.21
N GLY A 842 70.99 34.65 -41.17
CA GLY A 842 70.14 33.47 -41.28
C GLY A 842 68.67 33.87 -41.22
N ALA A 843 67.88 33.48 -42.21
CA ALA A 843 66.45 33.78 -42.29
C ALA A 843 65.63 32.48 -42.48
N LEU A 844 64.71 32.24 -41.55
CA LEU A 844 63.72 31.17 -41.59
C LEU A 844 62.58 31.55 -42.55
N SER A 845 61.99 30.55 -43.20
CA SER A 845 60.81 30.72 -44.07
C SER A 845 59.55 31.19 -43.33
N LYS A 846 59.54 31.13 -42.00
CA LYS A 846 58.44 31.60 -41.14
C LYS A 846 58.97 32.64 -40.14
N PRO A 847 58.17 33.68 -39.79
CA PRO A 847 58.55 34.72 -38.84
C PRO A 847 58.52 34.21 -37.38
N LEU A 848 59.40 33.28 -37.04
CA LEU A 848 59.48 32.65 -35.71
C LEU A 848 60.45 33.41 -34.79
N ASN A 849 60.10 33.47 -33.50
CA ASN A 849 60.93 34.12 -32.46
C ASN A 849 61.48 33.12 -31.43
N THR A 850 61.26 31.82 -31.67
CA THR A 850 61.55 30.70 -30.78
C THR A 850 62.64 29.81 -31.38
N GLY A 851 63.34 29.05 -30.52
CA GLY A 851 64.53 28.27 -30.93
C GLY A 851 65.78 29.14 -31.10
N ASN A 852 66.95 28.52 -31.09
CA ASN A 852 68.24 29.21 -31.21
C ASN A 852 68.76 29.11 -32.65
N LEU A 853 69.04 30.25 -33.30
CA LEU A 853 69.63 30.31 -34.63
C LEU A 853 71.11 30.66 -34.48
N THR A 854 71.98 29.71 -34.84
CA THR A 854 73.43 29.83 -34.78
C THR A 854 74.03 29.95 -36.18
N ILE A 855 74.95 30.89 -36.34
CA ILE A 855 75.76 31.00 -37.56
C ILE A 855 77.06 30.25 -37.32
N GLN A 856 77.42 29.38 -38.26
CA GLN A 856 78.61 28.54 -38.20
C GLN A 856 79.50 28.76 -39.41
N TYR A 857 80.81 28.62 -39.23
CA TYR A 857 81.78 28.61 -40.32
C TYR A 857 82.62 27.33 -40.31
N SER A 858 83.14 26.94 -41.48
CA SER A 858 84.02 25.78 -41.67
C SER A 858 85.11 26.09 -42.70
N PHE A 859 86.30 25.51 -42.53
CA PHE A 859 87.41 25.63 -43.49
C PHE A 859 87.36 24.56 -44.59
N ASN A 860 86.80 23.39 -44.29
CA ASN A 860 86.81 22.20 -45.15
C ASN A 860 85.40 21.70 -45.50
N GLY A 861 84.35 22.27 -44.91
CA GLY A 861 82.96 21.83 -45.07
C GLY A 861 82.55 20.68 -44.12
N GLU A 862 83.49 20.12 -43.36
CA GLU A 862 83.26 18.96 -42.48
C GLU A 862 83.20 19.36 -41.00
N GLU A 863 84.14 20.19 -40.53
CA GLU A 863 84.17 20.68 -39.13
C GLU A 863 83.63 22.12 -39.03
N TRP A 864 82.64 22.35 -38.16
CA TRP A 864 81.89 23.60 -38.08
C TRP A 864 82.06 24.28 -36.72
N PHE A 865 82.42 25.57 -36.72
CA PHE A 865 82.64 26.40 -35.54
C PHE A 865 81.57 27.50 -35.43
N ASN A 866 81.11 27.79 -34.21
CA ASN A 866 80.07 28.81 -33.99
C ASN A 866 80.65 30.23 -34.05
N VAL A 867 79.99 31.11 -34.80
CA VAL A 867 80.28 32.54 -34.89
C VAL A 867 79.51 33.31 -33.81
N ALA A 868 78.19 33.18 -33.85
CA ALA A 868 77.26 33.84 -32.96
C ALA A 868 75.93 33.07 -33.01
N GLY A 869 75.14 33.16 -31.96
CA GLY A 869 73.81 32.58 -31.93
C GLY A 869 72.89 33.30 -30.95
N GLY A 870 71.61 33.32 -31.28
CA GLY A 870 70.56 33.87 -30.44
C GLY A 870 69.18 33.50 -30.97
N PRO A 871 68.12 33.81 -30.22
CA PRO A 871 66.76 33.66 -30.72
C PRO A 871 66.56 34.55 -31.96
N PRO A 872 65.96 34.05 -33.05
CA PRO A 872 65.63 34.87 -34.20
C PRO A 872 64.61 35.94 -33.81
N VAL A 873 64.67 37.10 -34.47
CA VAL A 873 63.67 38.17 -34.37
C VAL A 873 62.95 38.25 -35.71
N ASN A 874 61.64 38.00 -35.68
CA ASN A 874 60.78 37.88 -36.84
C ASN A 874 61.30 36.87 -37.89
N GLY A 875 61.81 35.73 -37.43
CA GLY A 875 62.36 34.66 -38.27
C GLY A 875 63.79 34.91 -38.78
N SER A 876 64.47 35.98 -38.38
CA SER A 876 65.83 36.29 -38.85
C SER A 876 66.81 36.54 -37.71
N PHE A 877 68.08 36.18 -37.91
CA PHE A 877 69.18 36.49 -37.01
C PHE A 877 70.38 36.94 -37.85
N THR A 878 70.90 38.13 -37.55
CA THR A 878 72.07 38.70 -38.24
C THR A 878 73.21 38.85 -37.26
N ALA A 879 74.39 38.35 -37.63
CA ALA A 879 75.61 38.53 -36.87
C ALA A 879 76.67 39.22 -37.72
N GLU A 880 77.37 40.19 -37.12
CA GLU A 880 78.58 40.76 -37.68
C GLU A 880 79.76 39.87 -37.32
N TRP A 881 80.50 39.42 -38.32
CA TRP A 881 81.62 38.51 -38.12
C TRP A 881 82.90 39.05 -38.74
N LYS A 882 84.00 38.89 -38.01
CA LYS A 882 85.36 39.17 -38.49
C LYS A 882 86.10 37.85 -38.65
N PRO A 883 86.39 37.39 -39.89
CA PRO A 883 87.14 36.15 -40.08
C PRO A 883 88.54 36.25 -39.48
N PRO A 884 89.02 35.20 -38.79
CA PRO A 884 90.28 35.25 -38.05
C PRO A 884 91.54 35.22 -38.92
N ALA A 885 91.46 34.68 -40.15
CA ALA A 885 92.59 34.58 -41.09
C ALA A 885 92.15 34.72 -42.56
N PRO A 886 93.06 34.97 -43.51
CA PRO A 886 92.77 34.86 -44.94
C PRO A 886 92.54 33.41 -45.35
N GLY A 887 91.57 33.16 -46.25
CA GLY A 887 91.21 31.81 -46.68
C GLY A 887 89.79 31.69 -47.24
N GLU A 888 89.44 30.49 -47.70
CA GLU A 888 88.07 30.16 -48.10
C GLU A 888 87.29 29.61 -46.91
N TYR A 889 86.12 30.20 -46.64
CA TYR A 889 85.24 29.84 -45.54
C TYR A 889 83.88 29.39 -46.08
N TYR A 890 83.34 28.29 -45.56
CA TYR A 890 81.96 27.88 -45.76
C TYR A 890 81.13 28.34 -44.56
N ILE A 891 80.06 29.08 -44.80
CA ILE A 891 79.22 29.67 -43.76
C ILE A 891 77.81 29.14 -43.91
N ARG A 892 77.23 28.62 -42.82
CA ARG A 892 75.83 28.17 -42.79
C ARG A 892 75.13 28.69 -41.54
N ALA A 893 73.81 28.78 -41.61
CA ALA A 893 72.97 28.98 -40.45
C ALA A 893 72.38 27.63 -40.02
N VAL A 894 72.27 27.40 -38.72
CA VAL A 894 71.63 26.24 -38.10
C VAL A 894 70.59 26.75 -37.10
N TRP A 895 69.37 26.23 -37.16
CA TRP A 895 68.32 26.55 -36.20
C TRP A 895 67.91 25.29 -35.44
N SER A 896 67.84 25.40 -34.12
CA SER A 896 67.60 24.26 -33.21
C SER A 896 66.19 23.66 -33.28
N GLY A 897 65.25 24.31 -33.98
CA GLY A 897 63.82 23.98 -33.91
C GLY A 897 63.16 24.51 -32.64
N ASP A 898 61.86 24.25 -32.52
CA ASP A 898 61.06 24.49 -31.29
C ASP A 898 60.09 23.33 -31.04
N TYR A 899 59.18 23.48 -30.07
CA TYR A 899 58.20 22.44 -29.72
C TYR A 899 57.29 22.05 -30.92
N ASN A 900 57.05 22.96 -31.86
CA ASN A 900 56.12 22.79 -32.97
C ASN A 900 56.80 22.62 -34.34
N HIS A 901 58.12 22.83 -34.43
CA HIS A 901 58.88 22.85 -35.69
C HIS A 901 60.22 22.10 -35.61
N ASN A 902 60.58 21.39 -36.68
CA ASN A 902 61.83 20.61 -36.75
C ASN A 902 63.05 21.53 -36.88
N PRO A 903 64.24 21.09 -36.42
CA PRO A 903 65.49 21.80 -36.66
C PRO A 903 65.76 21.98 -38.16
N ALA A 904 66.41 23.08 -38.52
CA ALA A 904 66.68 23.44 -39.92
C ALA A 904 68.14 23.84 -40.10
N VAL A 905 68.75 23.44 -41.21
CA VAL A 905 70.12 23.80 -41.59
C VAL A 905 70.07 24.43 -42.97
N SER A 906 70.72 25.60 -43.15
CA SER A 906 70.82 26.22 -44.46
C SER A 906 71.87 25.52 -45.33
N GLU A 907 71.76 25.72 -46.64
CA GLU A 907 72.89 25.49 -47.53
C GLU A 907 74.08 26.37 -47.13
N ALA A 908 75.29 25.86 -47.33
CA ALA A 908 76.52 26.56 -47.02
C ALA A 908 76.85 27.58 -48.12
N ARG A 909 77.16 28.82 -47.74
CA ARG A 909 77.64 29.89 -48.62
C ARG A 909 79.15 30.02 -48.52
N LYS A 910 79.80 30.28 -49.64
CA LYS A 910 81.26 30.43 -49.71
C LYS A 910 81.62 31.91 -49.51
N LEU A 911 82.53 32.20 -48.60
CA LEU A 911 83.13 33.50 -48.36
C LEU A 911 84.64 33.40 -48.60
N THR A 912 85.17 34.20 -49.50
CA THR A 912 86.61 34.25 -49.78
C THR A 912 87.22 35.50 -49.16
N VAL A 913 88.18 35.30 -48.25
CA VAL A 913 88.90 36.37 -47.54
C VAL A 913 90.30 36.50 -48.15
N THR A 914 90.55 37.59 -48.87
CA THR A 914 91.83 37.89 -49.54
C THR A 914 92.77 38.72 -48.69
#